data_AF-A0A1Q9AJ46-F1
#
_entry.id   AF-A0A1Q9AJ46-F1
#
_cell.length_a   1.000
_cell.length_b   1.000
_cell.length_c   1.000
_cell.angle_alpha   90.00
_cell.angle_beta   90.00
_cell.angle_gamma   90.00
#
_symmetry.space_group_name_H-M   'P 1'
#
loop_
_entity.id
_entity.type
_entity.pdbx_description
1 polymer ?
#
loop_
_entity_poly.entity_id
_entity_poly.type
_entity_poly.pdbx_seq_one_letter_code
_entity_poly.pdbx_strand_id
1 'polypeptide(L)'
;MRQQNGFPPISRWRVLLVWLIVGLSIAVAGLNLVPASMLDKAPAALADRRLHFGLDVVGGSQLGLRVERGAVMAQRLRVAVEAVGARLKAVRIAYRDLAGAGDRLSVTITDPAQLQPALDALKALTGGGSDLALLPAAGATLSLQLTPQGVDQRIAALRDETIPVIRRRLAALGLEGGIVQPRGRDRLAIQVSGDIDAERLKTVLSTTGELTFHLIDKSVSVAEAEAGQVPAGSAVFYTADDPPVGTLVRRQPIVSSHDVVAAEAVTDGSGAPAIDLHFAQDAGKRLADATEEAVGGSMAVALDGLIVTVPTVSGAITGGSVRLAPEMTPEGAQDLAMVLRAGALPTSVAVVEERSSGAGLRADALSLLIFAGLVATVLIGALMVGLYGLFGLVATGAVLLNVVMIIAVLTLTGLPLTLPGVAGVILTIGMAVDANVLIFERVREEARRRGNAVDAVRYGFQNAFAGIADANITTLMAAIVLLYLGAGTVRGFAVTLAIGIVTTLFTAYTVSRIVLEAGLGRKALSKAVAGIHTGFFATAAIRFMAARNIVFSTLSVLSLASLLLLANVGLNLGIDFSGGSVVELSARQGAADPDDIAARLEGLNIGDVTVRPLSNPRDVLVRVQSRDSGDNAEQTPVILMRGELEDEYLFRRVDVVAPVVSESLASSAALGLAAAVAGIAAYVWMRFAWQFAVGAIIAILHDVILTIGLFTLTGLEFNMTGVAALLTIIGYSLNDTMVIYDRVRSVIRRFPMMPLPIVIDTAINQTLSRTLLTAATTLLALLALAVFGGPLIRPFALVMFFGITVATFSSIYVAGPLLILFRLTRMRRAGRPESGEVAPGENSP
;
A
#
# COMPACT_ATOMS: atom_id res chain seq x y z
N MET A 1 -38.75 -26.08 44.29
CA MET A 1 -37.76 -26.99 43.66
C MET A 1 -37.08 -26.26 42.51
N ARG A 2 -35.84 -25.79 42.71
CA ARG A 2 -35.05 -25.04 41.70
C ARG A 2 -34.27 -26.04 40.85
N GLN A 3 -34.63 -26.21 39.58
CA GLN A 3 -33.83 -27.00 38.64
C GLN A 3 -32.45 -26.36 38.45
N GLN A 4 -31.43 -27.13 38.82
CA GLN A 4 -30.03 -26.90 38.49
C GLN A 4 -29.83 -27.05 36.97
N ASN A 5 -30.02 -25.99 36.20
CA ASN A 5 -29.46 -25.91 34.85
C ASN A 5 -28.15 -25.11 34.91
N GLY A 6 -27.17 -25.65 35.63
CA GLY A 6 -25.79 -25.21 35.52
C GLY A 6 -25.22 -25.71 34.19
N PHE A 7 -24.86 -24.79 33.30
CA PHE A 7 -24.22 -25.11 32.02
C PHE A 7 -23.02 -26.05 32.23
N PRO A 8 -22.81 -27.06 31.35
CA PRO A 8 -21.68 -27.98 31.50
C PRO A 8 -20.35 -27.21 31.43
N PRO A 9 -19.35 -27.62 32.23
CA PRO A 9 -18.00 -27.04 32.17
C PRO A 9 -17.41 -27.19 30.75
N ILE A 10 -16.47 -26.31 30.40
CA ILE A 10 -15.75 -26.38 29.13
C ILE A 10 -15.16 -27.78 28.98
N SER A 11 -15.43 -28.45 27.85
CA SER A 11 -14.89 -29.78 27.58
C SER A 11 -13.37 -29.79 27.70
N ARG A 12 -12.81 -30.80 28.40
CA ARG A 12 -11.35 -30.94 28.62
C ARG A 12 -10.56 -30.94 27.33
N TRP A 13 -11.11 -31.53 26.26
CA TRP A 13 -10.50 -31.52 24.92
C TRP A 13 -10.39 -30.12 24.31
N ARG A 14 -11.39 -29.25 24.54
CA ARG A 14 -11.34 -27.86 24.07
C ARG A 14 -10.30 -27.05 24.85
N VAL A 15 -10.19 -27.28 26.16
CA VAL A 15 -9.16 -26.65 26.99
C VAL A 15 -7.76 -27.08 26.55
N LEU A 16 -7.55 -28.38 26.30
CA LEU A 16 -6.30 -28.91 25.77
C LEU A 16 -5.93 -28.26 24.42
N LEU A 17 -6.89 -28.18 23.50
CA LEU A 17 -6.67 -27.57 22.18
C LEU A 17 -6.30 -26.08 22.28
N VAL A 18 -6.94 -25.31 23.17
CA VAL A 18 -6.58 -23.90 23.38
C VAL A 18 -5.16 -23.78 23.92
N TRP A 19 -4.78 -24.57 24.92
CA TRP A 19 -3.41 -24.54 25.44
C TRP A 19 -2.38 -25.05 24.43
N LEU A 20 -2.75 -25.98 23.55
CA LEU A 20 -1.90 -26.40 22.42
C LEU A 20 -1.66 -25.23 21.45
N ILE A 21 -2.71 -24.48 21.08
CA ILE A 21 -2.57 -23.28 20.23
C ILE A 21 -1.66 -22.25 20.92
N VAL A 22 -1.90 -21.96 22.20
CA VAL A 22 -1.07 -21.03 22.97
C VAL A 22 0.39 -21.49 23.04
N GLY A 23 0.63 -22.77 23.35
CA GLY A 23 1.97 -23.35 23.41
C GLY A 23 2.68 -23.30 22.05
N LEU A 24 1.96 -23.61 20.96
CA LEU A 24 2.49 -23.51 19.60
C LEU A 24 2.82 -22.07 19.23
N SER A 25 1.95 -21.10 19.56
CA SER A 25 2.21 -19.69 19.31
C SER A 25 3.44 -19.20 20.07
N ILE A 26 3.59 -19.57 21.35
CA ILE A 26 4.78 -19.24 22.14
C ILE A 26 6.03 -19.89 21.54
N ALA A 27 5.97 -21.16 21.14
CA ALA A 27 7.10 -21.86 20.54
C ALA A 27 7.54 -21.22 19.21
N VAL A 28 6.59 -20.91 18.34
CA VAL A 28 6.87 -20.25 17.04
C VAL A 28 7.39 -18.84 17.25
N ALA A 29 6.76 -18.03 18.11
CA ALA A 29 7.25 -16.68 18.39
C ALA A 29 8.63 -16.71 19.06
N GLY A 30 8.87 -17.67 19.96
CA GLY A 30 10.13 -17.88 20.66
C GLY A 30 11.29 -18.29 19.75
N LEU A 31 11.01 -18.84 18.57
CA LEU A 31 12.02 -19.12 17.54
C LEU A 31 12.79 -17.84 17.15
N ASN A 32 12.15 -16.68 17.22
CA ASN A 32 12.75 -15.38 16.94
C ASN A 32 13.73 -14.89 18.02
N LEU A 33 13.71 -15.51 19.21
CA LEU A 33 14.63 -15.20 20.31
C LEU A 33 15.90 -16.07 20.27
N VAL A 34 15.90 -17.14 19.46
CA VAL A 34 17.02 -18.07 19.38
C VAL A 34 18.16 -17.43 18.54
N PRO A 35 19.39 -17.36 19.07
CA PRO A 35 20.54 -16.85 18.32
C PRO A 35 20.76 -17.61 17.01
N ALA A 36 21.21 -16.91 15.96
CA ALA A 36 21.44 -17.50 14.63
C ALA A 36 22.37 -18.73 14.69
N SER A 37 23.43 -18.65 15.51
CA SER A 37 24.43 -19.71 15.70
C SER A 37 23.88 -21.05 16.22
N MET A 38 22.73 -21.05 16.90
CA MET A 38 22.06 -22.28 17.35
C MET A 38 21.07 -22.83 16.31
N LEU A 39 20.55 -21.96 15.45
CA LEU A 39 19.57 -22.29 14.41
C LEU A 39 20.19 -22.85 13.14
N ASP A 40 21.44 -22.51 12.84
CA ASP A 40 22.20 -23.10 11.72
C ASP A 40 22.40 -24.62 11.86
N LYS A 41 22.23 -25.16 13.08
CA LYS A 41 22.26 -26.60 13.38
C LYS A 41 20.87 -27.25 13.41
N ALA A 42 19.81 -26.46 13.25
CA ALA A 42 18.43 -26.93 13.25
C ALA A 42 18.03 -27.42 11.84
N PRO A 43 16.98 -28.25 11.71
CA PRO A 43 16.41 -28.60 10.41
C PRO A 43 16.11 -27.35 9.58
N ALA A 44 16.39 -27.37 8.27
CA ALA A 44 16.19 -26.23 7.36
C ALA A 44 14.77 -25.62 7.45
N ALA A 45 13.75 -26.47 7.70
CA ALA A 45 12.37 -26.04 7.89
C ALA A 45 12.12 -25.13 9.11
N LEU A 46 13.04 -25.12 10.10
CA LEU A 46 13.02 -24.24 11.27
C LEU A 46 13.97 -23.05 11.12
N ALA A 47 15.09 -23.22 10.40
CA ALA A 47 16.06 -22.15 10.15
C ALA A 47 15.44 -20.99 9.35
N ASP A 48 14.61 -21.30 8.34
CA ASP A 48 13.95 -20.29 7.47
C ASP A 48 12.70 -19.64 8.09
N ARG A 49 12.23 -20.10 9.25
CA ARG A 49 10.99 -19.63 9.88
C ARG A 49 11.23 -18.52 10.90
N ARG A 50 11.88 -17.44 10.47
CA ARG A 50 12.04 -16.22 11.29
C ARG A 50 11.02 -15.15 10.89
N LEU A 51 10.81 -14.21 11.81
CA LEU A 51 10.10 -12.98 11.56
C LEU A 51 10.86 -12.19 10.49
N HIS A 52 10.21 -12.00 9.35
CA HIS A 52 10.74 -11.15 8.29
C HIS A 52 10.42 -9.71 8.63
N PHE A 53 11.37 -8.82 8.41
CA PHE A 53 11.21 -7.39 8.63
C PHE A 53 11.01 -6.67 7.30
N GLY A 54 10.20 -5.61 7.30
CA GLY A 54 9.96 -4.78 6.12
C GLY A 54 11.21 -3.99 5.70
N LEU A 55 11.21 -3.46 4.47
CA LEU A 55 12.30 -2.64 3.96
C LEU A 55 12.56 -1.39 4.81
N ASP A 56 11.51 -0.83 5.40
CA ASP A 56 11.60 0.30 6.32
C ASP A 56 12.31 -0.03 7.65
N VAL A 57 12.51 -1.32 7.94
CA VAL A 57 13.26 -1.81 9.11
C VAL A 57 14.61 -2.40 8.71
N VAL A 58 14.70 -3.13 7.59
CA VAL A 58 15.94 -3.82 7.14
C VAL A 58 16.81 -2.96 6.25
N GLY A 59 16.26 -1.87 5.71
CA GLY A 59 16.87 -1.11 4.62
C GLY A 59 16.66 -1.80 3.28
N GLY A 60 16.83 -1.03 2.21
CA GLY A 60 16.71 -1.51 0.85
C GLY A 60 15.83 -0.63 -0.01
N SER A 61 15.51 -1.14 -1.19
CA SER A 61 14.94 -0.37 -2.29
C SER A 61 13.69 -1.05 -2.84
N GLN A 62 12.63 -0.27 -2.97
CA GLN A 62 11.43 -0.62 -3.69
C GLN A 62 11.37 0.21 -4.99
N LEU A 63 11.25 -0.47 -6.13
CA LEU A 63 11.12 0.14 -7.44
C LEU A 63 9.79 -0.26 -8.09
N GLY A 64 9.08 0.70 -8.65
CA GLY A 64 7.93 0.51 -9.51
C GLY A 64 8.33 0.76 -10.95
N LEU A 65 8.37 -0.28 -11.78
CA LEU A 65 8.59 -0.17 -13.22
C LEU A 65 7.25 -0.20 -13.94
N ARG A 66 7.10 0.58 -15.01
CA ARG A 66 5.92 0.59 -15.88
C ARG A 66 6.34 0.34 -17.31
N VAL A 67 5.68 -0.60 -17.97
CA VAL A 67 5.83 -0.82 -19.41
C VAL A 67 5.36 0.43 -20.16
N GLU A 68 6.21 0.99 -21.01
CA GLU A 68 5.91 2.21 -21.75
C GLU A 68 4.89 1.95 -22.87
N ARG A 69 3.68 2.48 -22.71
CA ARG A 69 2.60 2.33 -23.71
C ARG A 69 3.03 2.83 -25.10
N GLY A 70 3.76 3.94 -25.15
CA GLY A 70 4.27 4.52 -26.39
C GLY A 70 5.19 3.55 -27.15
N ALA A 71 6.15 2.96 -26.44
CA ALA A 71 7.06 1.95 -27.00
C ALA A 71 6.31 0.73 -27.53
N VAL A 72 5.33 0.22 -26.77
CA VAL A 72 4.49 -0.91 -27.20
C VAL A 72 3.68 -0.57 -28.45
N MET A 73 3.06 0.61 -28.50
CA MET A 73 2.29 1.05 -29.66
C MET A 73 3.16 1.22 -30.90
N ALA A 74 4.34 1.85 -30.78
CA ALA A 74 5.28 1.99 -31.88
C ALA A 74 5.75 0.62 -32.41
N GLN A 75 6.09 -0.32 -31.51
CA GLN A 75 6.49 -1.67 -31.87
C GLN A 75 5.35 -2.43 -32.56
N ARG A 76 4.12 -2.36 -32.05
CA ARG A 76 2.96 -3.03 -32.65
C ARG A 76 2.59 -2.44 -34.00
N LEU A 77 2.66 -1.12 -34.14
CA LEU A 77 2.37 -0.45 -35.39
C LEU A 77 3.40 -0.85 -36.46
N ARG A 78 4.69 -0.96 -36.11
CA ARG A 78 5.74 -1.48 -37.01
C ARG A 78 5.43 -2.90 -37.48
N VAL A 79 5.11 -3.80 -36.55
CA VAL A 79 4.73 -5.19 -36.89
C VAL A 79 3.48 -5.23 -37.76
N ALA A 80 2.51 -4.35 -37.50
CA ALA A 80 1.30 -4.24 -38.31
C ALA A 80 1.57 -3.73 -39.72
N VAL A 81 2.43 -2.71 -39.90
CA VAL A 81 2.90 -2.22 -41.21
C VAL A 81 3.48 -3.38 -42.02
N GLU A 82 4.40 -4.14 -41.43
CA GLU A 82 5.06 -5.26 -42.11
C GLU A 82 4.08 -6.38 -42.46
N ALA A 83 3.20 -6.76 -41.53
CA ALA A 83 2.19 -7.78 -41.75
C ALA A 83 1.20 -7.39 -42.87
N VAL A 84 0.76 -6.13 -42.89
CA VAL A 84 -0.13 -5.61 -43.95
C VAL A 84 0.59 -5.60 -45.30
N GLY A 85 1.82 -5.10 -45.36
CA GLY A 85 2.62 -5.11 -46.59
C GLY A 85 2.87 -6.52 -47.13
N ALA A 86 3.25 -7.46 -46.26
CA ALA A 86 3.46 -8.85 -46.62
C ALA A 86 2.18 -9.52 -47.13
N ARG A 87 1.03 -9.24 -46.48
CA ARG A 87 -0.27 -9.80 -46.88
C ARG A 87 -0.74 -9.28 -48.23
N LEU A 88 -0.65 -7.96 -48.47
CA LEU A 88 -1.01 -7.36 -49.75
C LEU A 88 -0.10 -7.85 -50.88
N LYS A 89 1.21 -7.99 -50.62
CA LYS A 89 2.18 -8.56 -51.57
C LYS A 89 1.87 -10.02 -51.90
N ALA A 90 1.48 -10.83 -50.91
CA ALA A 90 1.12 -12.24 -51.12
C ALA A 90 -0.10 -12.41 -52.05
N VAL A 91 -1.07 -11.48 -51.99
CA VAL A 91 -2.26 -11.47 -52.86
C VAL A 91 -2.02 -10.65 -54.15
N ARG A 92 -0.79 -10.14 -54.36
CA ARG A 92 -0.37 -9.36 -55.54
C ARG A 92 -1.16 -8.05 -55.73
N ILE A 93 -1.55 -7.39 -54.65
CA ILE A 93 -2.23 -6.09 -54.68
C ILE A 93 -1.20 -4.97 -54.62
N ALA A 94 -1.24 -4.04 -55.58
CA ALA A 94 -0.36 -2.88 -55.61
C ALA A 94 -0.84 -1.80 -54.64
N TYR A 95 0.07 -1.27 -53.83
CA TYR A 95 -0.21 -0.24 -52.84
C TYR A 95 0.87 0.83 -52.79
N ARG A 96 0.52 2.00 -52.24
CA ARG A 96 1.41 3.11 -51.93
C ARG A 96 1.10 3.67 -50.53
N ASP A 97 2.00 4.51 -50.03
CA ASP A 97 1.80 5.28 -48.78
C ASP A 97 1.46 4.41 -47.56
N LEU A 98 2.01 3.18 -47.50
CA LEU A 98 1.87 2.30 -46.35
C LEU A 98 2.72 2.84 -45.20
N ALA A 99 2.05 3.50 -44.25
CA ALA A 99 2.72 4.11 -43.11
C ALA A 99 1.83 4.00 -41.86
N GLY A 100 2.49 3.91 -40.71
CA GLY A 100 1.86 3.97 -39.40
C GLY A 100 2.20 5.28 -38.71
N ALA A 101 1.19 5.97 -38.18
CA ALA A 101 1.35 7.14 -37.33
C ALA A 101 0.39 7.08 -36.13
N GLY A 102 0.91 7.33 -34.93
CA GLY A 102 0.14 7.26 -33.68
C GLY A 102 -0.40 5.85 -33.42
N ASP A 103 -1.72 5.71 -33.44
CA ASP A 103 -2.43 4.44 -33.26
C ASP A 103 -3.02 3.88 -34.56
N ARG A 104 -2.73 4.52 -35.71
CA ARG A 104 -3.33 4.21 -37.01
C ARG A 104 -2.28 3.85 -38.05
N LEU A 105 -2.66 2.92 -38.90
CA LEU A 105 -1.97 2.54 -40.12
C LEU A 105 -2.85 2.94 -41.30
N SER A 106 -2.29 3.62 -42.28
CA SER A 106 -2.97 3.87 -43.55
C SER A 106 -2.23 3.19 -44.70
N VAL A 107 -2.99 2.72 -45.68
CA VAL A 107 -2.47 2.22 -46.95
C VAL A 107 -3.40 2.64 -48.07
N THR A 108 -2.84 3.15 -49.16
CA THR A 108 -3.61 3.53 -50.34
C THR A 108 -3.45 2.47 -51.41
N ILE A 109 -4.57 1.88 -51.83
CA ILE A 109 -4.61 0.88 -52.90
C ILE A 109 -4.53 1.60 -54.24
N THR A 110 -3.63 1.17 -55.12
CA THR A 110 -3.37 1.87 -56.39
C THR A 110 -4.48 1.64 -57.41
N ASP A 111 -5.12 0.46 -57.38
CA ASP A 111 -6.24 0.10 -58.25
C ASP A 111 -7.57 0.06 -57.46
N PRO A 112 -8.53 0.97 -57.74
CA PRO A 112 -9.83 0.99 -57.08
C PRO A 112 -10.63 -0.31 -57.19
N ALA A 113 -10.44 -1.09 -58.27
CA ALA A 113 -11.13 -2.38 -58.46
C ALA A 113 -10.65 -3.45 -57.46
N GLN A 114 -9.43 -3.30 -56.91
CA GLN A 114 -8.84 -4.21 -55.94
C GLN A 114 -9.14 -3.85 -54.48
N LEU A 115 -9.94 -2.80 -54.23
CA LEU A 115 -10.26 -2.36 -52.87
C LEU A 115 -10.98 -3.45 -52.06
N GLN A 116 -11.98 -4.11 -52.64
CA GLN A 116 -12.73 -5.17 -51.96
C GLN A 116 -11.89 -6.43 -51.70
N PRO A 117 -11.11 -6.95 -52.67
CA PRO A 117 -10.11 -7.99 -52.41
C PRO A 117 -9.08 -7.62 -51.33
N ALA A 118 -8.63 -6.36 -51.29
CA ALA A 118 -7.72 -5.87 -50.25
C ALA A 118 -8.37 -5.89 -48.87
N LEU A 119 -9.61 -5.41 -48.76
CA LEU A 119 -10.41 -5.48 -47.53
C LEU A 119 -10.54 -6.93 -47.03
N ASP A 120 -10.88 -7.86 -47.92
CA ASP A 120 -11.05 -9.27 -47.58
C ASP A 120 -9.72 -9.94 -47.17
N ALA A 121 -8.61 -9.58 -47.82
CA ALA A 121 -7.29 -10.06 -47.44
C ALA A 121 -6.85 -9.59 -46.04
N LEU A 122 -7.25 -8.37 -45.66
CA LEU A 122 -6.92 -7.73 -44.38
C LEU A 122 -7.85 -8.14 -43.23
N LYS A 123 -9.06 -8.65 -43.50
CA LYS A 123 -9.95 -9.23 -42.47
C LYS A 123 -9.27 -10.34 -41.65
N ALA A 124 -8.33 -11.07 -42.26
CA ALA A 124 -7.53 -12.09 -41.55
C ALA A 124 -6.66 -11.49 -40.43
N LEU A 125 -6.31 -10.20 -40.54
CA LEU A 125 -5.52 -9.47 -39.56
C LEU A 125 -6.39 -8.69 -38.55
N THR A 126 -7.72 -8.64 -38.73
CA THR A 126 -8.64 -7.80 -37.93
C THR A 126 -9.81 -8.56 -37.31
N GLY A 127 -9.76 -9.89 -37.30
CA GLY A 127 -10.80 -10.77 -36.73
C GLY A 127 -10.94 -10.69 -35.19
N GLY A 128 -11.95 -11.37 -34.64
CA GLY A 128 -12.25 -11.38 -33.21
C GLY A 128 -11.08 -11.92 -32.36
N GLY A 129 -10.42 -11.03 -31.61
CA GLY A 129 -9.20 -11.32 -30.85
C GLY A 129 -7.93 -10.66 -31.40
N SER A 130 -8.01 -10.02 -32.57
CA SER A 130 -6.93 -9.17 -33.10
C SER A 130 -6.85 -7.85 -32.33
N ASP A 131 -5.63 -7.32 -32.22
CA ASP A 131 -5.37 -5.98 -31.73
C ASP A 131 -5.54 -4.90 -32.80
N LEU A 132 -5.88 -5.26 -34.04
CA LEU A 132 -6.17 -4.32 -35.14
C LEU A 132 -7.66 -4.32 -35.49
N ALA A 133 -8.25 -3.13 -35.56
CA ALA A 133 -9.58 -2.90 -36.10
C ALA A 133 -9.48 -2.20 -37.46
N LEU A 134 -10.30 -2.65 -38.41
CA LEU A 134 -10.41 -2.01 -39.71
C LEU A 134 -11.37 -0.81 -39.61
N LEU A 135 -10.94 0.37 -40.04
CA LEU A 135 -11.79 1.56 -40.14
C LEU A 135 -12.52 1.59 -41.49
N PRO A 136 -13.65 2.33 -41.60
CA PRO A 136 -14.33 2.53 -42.88
C PRO A 136 -13.38 3.11 -43.93
N ALA A 137 -13.37 2.53 -45.12
CA ALA A 137 -12.52 3.00 -46.21
C ALA A 137 -12.91 4.42 -46.65
N ALA A 138 -11.92 5.27 -46.88
CA ALA A 138 -12.09 6.62 -47.41
C ALA A 138 -11.52 6.68 -48.84
N GLY A 139 -12.37 6.48 -49.84
CA GLY A 139 -11.93 6.36 -51.23
C GLY A 139 -11.05 5.13 -51.44
N ALA A 140 -9.83 5.31 -51.94
CA ALA A 140 -8.85 4.24 -52.16
C ALA A 140 -7.96 3.95 -50.94
N THR A 141 -8.17 4.66 -49.83
CA THR A 141 -7.35 4.52 -48.62
C THR A 141 -8.04 3.62 -47.60
N LEU A 142 -7.35 2.55 -47.23
CA LEU A 142 -7.72 1.66 -46.12
C LEU A 142 -6.97 2.10 -44.87
N SER A 143 -7.68 2.18 -43.75
CA SER A 143 -7.10 2.53 -42.46
C SER A 143 -7.37 1.43 -41.44
N LEU A 144 -6.34 1.06 -40.69
CA LEU A 144 -6.42 0.14 -39.54
C LEU A 144 -6.03 0.92 -38.29
N GLN A 145 -6.62 0.57 -37.15
CA GLN A 145 -6.34 1.19 -35.86
C GLN A 145 -6.05 0.12 -34.82
N LEU A 146 -5.05 0.35 -33.97
CA LEU A 146 -4.81 -0.48 -32.81
C LEU A 146 -5.98 -0.34 -31.82
N THR A 147 -6.55 -1.46 -31.40
CA THR A 147 -7.62 -1.48 -30.41
C THR A 147 -7.06 -1.24 -29.02
N PRO A 148 -7.71 -0.42 -28.17
CA PRO A 148 -7.26 -0.21 -26.80
C PRO A 148 -7.15 -1.51 -26.00
N GLN A 149 -8.10 -2.43 -26.20
CA GLN A 149 -8.12 -3.73 -25.53
C GLN A 149 -6.95 -4.62 -25.94
N GLY A 150 -6.60 -4.65 -27.23
CA GLY A 150 -5.45 -5.43 -27.73
C GLY A 150 -4.13 -4.86 -27.23
N VAL A 151 -3.99 -3.53 -27.21
CA VAL A 151 -2.81 -2.86 -26.63
C VAL A 151 -2.68 -3.17 -25.14
N ASP A 152 -3.76 -3.07 -24.36
CA ASP A 152 -3.73 -3.35 -22.92
C ASP A 152 -3.40 -4.81 -22.61
N GLN A 153 -3.92 -5.76 -23.41
CA GLN A 153 -3.56 -7.18 -23.30
C GLN A 153 -2.08 -7.42 -23.62
N ARG A 154 -1.55 -6.75 -24.65
CA ARG A 154 -0.14 -6.87 -25.01
C ARG A 154 0.76 -6.27 -23.93
N ILE A 155 0.39 -5.15 -23.34
CA ILE A 155 1.12 -4.55 -22.21
C ILE A 155 1.17 -5.52 -21.03
N ALA A 156 0.03 -6.15 -20.69
CA ALA A 156 0.00 -7.15 -19.61
C ALA A 156 0.89 -8.37 -19.92
N ALA A 157 0.90 -8.85 -21.16
CA ALA A 157 1.79 -9.93 -21.59
C ALA A 157 3.27 -9.53 -21.50
N LEU A 158 3.64 -8.34 -22.00
CA LEU A 158 5.00 -7.82 -21.95
C LEU A 158 5.50 -7.60 -20.52
N ARG A 159 4.63 -7.14 -19.62
CA ARG A 159 4.91 -7.07 -18.19
C ARG A 159 5.27 -8.44 -17.63
N ASP A 160 4.50 -9.48 -17.96
CA ASP A 160 4.75 -10.84 -17.49
C ASP A 160 6.02 -11.45 -18.10
N GLU A 161 6.30 -11.16 -19.38
CA GLU A 161 7.56 -11.50 -20.07
C GLU A 161 8.77 -10.78 -19.45
N THR A 162 8.59 -9.60 -18.85
CA THR A 162 9.64 -8.82 -18.19
C THR A 162 10.09 -9.41 -16.84
N ILE A 163 9.17 -10.02 -16.08
CA ILE A 163 9.45 -10.61 -14.75
C ILE A 163 10.67 -11.55 -14.75
N PRO A 164 10.79 -12.55 -15.63
CA PRO A 164 11.94 -13.46 -15.62
C PRO A 164 13.26 -12.76 -15.96
N VAL A 165 13.25 -11.71 -16.79
CA VAL A 165 14.46 -10.92 -17.10
C VAL A 165 14.92 -10.17 -15.85
N ILE A 166 14.01 -9.47 -15.18
CA ILE A 166 14.29 -8.75 -13.92
C ILE A 166 14.81 -9.71 -12.85
N ARG A 167 14.21 -10.90 -12.71
CA ARG A 167 14.71 -11.92 -11.76
C ARG A 167 16.13 -12.38 -12.07
N ARG A 168 16.49 -12.58 -13.34
CA ARG A 168 17.87 -12.92 -13.73
C ARG A 168 18.84 -11.79 -13.44
N ARG A 169 18.46 -10.53 -13.66
CA ARG A 169 19.28 -9.36 -13.32
C ARG A 169 19.48 -9.21 -11.82
N LEU A 170 18.43 -9.40 -11.03
CA LEU A 170 18.53 -9.45 -9.57
C LEU A 170 19.47 -10.57 -9.11
N ALA A 171 19.34 -11.79 -9.65
CA ALA A 171 20.25 -12.89 -9.34
C ALA A 171 21.70 -12.57 -9.70
N ALA A 172 21.93 -11.92 -10.85
CA ALA A 172 23.27 -11.52 -11.28
C ALA A 172 23.90 -10.41 -10.41
N LEU A 173 23.08 -9.63 -9.70
CA LEU A 173 23.51 -8.69 -8.66
C LEU A 173 23.70 -9.36 -7.28
N GLY A 174 23.49 -10.68 -7.16
CA GLY A 174 23.51 -11.39 -5.88
C GLY A 174 22.24 -11.18 -5.03
N LEU A 175 21.15 -10.73 -5.64
CA LEU A 175 19.90 -10.31 -4.99
C LEU A 175 18.77 -11.32 -5.23
N GLU A 176 19.07 -12.61 -5.11
CA GLU A 176 18.12 -13.71 -5.38
C GLU A 176 16.88 -13.68 -4.47
N GLY A 177 16.98 -13.05 -3.29
CA GLY A 177 15.87 -12.82 -2.37
C GLY A 177 14.91 -11.69 -2.77
N GLY A 178 15.18 -11.00 -3.90
CA GLY A 178 14.36 -9.90 -4.38
C GLY A 178 12.96 -10.34 -4.81
N ILE A 179 11.94 -9.62 -4.33
CA ILE A 179 10.54 -9.90 -4.64
C ILE A 179 10.15 -9.11 -5.89
N VAL A 180 9.68 -9.80 -6.93
CA VAL A 180 9.16 -9.19 -8.17
C VAL A 180 7.71 -9.60 -8.35
N GLN A 181 6.79 -8.63 -8.28
CA GLN A 181 5.34 -8.85 -8.35
C GLN A 181 4.67 -7.93 -9.38
N PRO A 182 3.70 -8.43 -10.15
CA PRO A 182 2.88 -7.57 -11.00
C PRO A 182 1.98 -6.66 -10.15
N ARG A 183 1.82 -5.41 -10.59
CA ARG A 183 0.94 -4.41 -9.97
C ARG A 183 0.07 -3.77 -11.05
N GLY A 184 -1.23 -4.01 -11.00
CA GLY A 184 -2.14 -3.53 -12.05
C GLY A 184 -1.96 -4.31 -13.36
N ARG A 185 -2.08 -3.64 -14.52
CA ARG A 185 -1.93 -4.26 -15.86
C ARG A 185 -0.58 -4.00 -16.51
N ASP A 186 0.07 -2.91 -16.14
CA ASP A 186 1.21 -2.32 -16.84
C ASP A 186 2.46 -2.16 -15.96
N ARG A 187 2.37 -2.44 -14.65
CA ARG A 187 3.46 -2.17 -13.71
C ARG A 187 3.99 -3.42 -13.01
N LEU A 188 5.23 -3.33 -12.59
CA LEU A 188 5.94 -4.28 -11.74
C LEU A 188 6.40 -3.58 -10.48
N ALA A 189 6.18 -4.19 -9.32
CA ALA A 189 6.77 -3.80 -8.06
C ALA A 189 7.93 -4.74 -7.75
N ILE A 190 9.10 -4.15 -7.56
CA ILE A 190 10.34 -4.84 -7.20
C ILE A 190 10.72 -4.38 -5.79
N GLN A 191 11.06 -5.33 -4.93
CA GLN A 191 11.49 -5.05 -3.57
C GLN A 191 12.76 -5.85 -3.30
N VAL A 192 13.81 -5.15 -2.90
CA VAL A 192 15.08 -5.77 -2.53
C VAL A 192 15.50 -5.25 -1.17
N SER A 193 15.81 -6.17 -0.26
CA SER A 193 16.32 -5.86 1.06
C SER A 193 17.85 -5.82 1.05
N GLY A 194 18.42 -4.96 1.89
CA GLY A 194 19.88 -4.84 2.03
C GLY A 194 20.40 -3.45 1.70
N ASP A 195 21.68 -3.24 1.95
CA ASP A 195 22.36 -1.98 1.67
C ASP A 195 22.86 -2.01 0.22
N ILE A 196 22.04 -1.51 -0.69
CA ILE A 196 22.28 -1.53 -2.13
C ILE A 196 22.13 -0.11 -2.63
N ASP A 197 23.05 0.30 -3.50
CA ASP A 197 22.89 1.54 -4.23
C ASP A 197 21.62 1.47 -5.10
N ALA A 198 20.61 2.24 -4.71
CA ALA A 198 19.33 2.30 -5.38
C ALA A 198 19.47 2.80 -6.83
N GLU A 199 20.45 3.66 -7.11
CA GLU A 199 20.70 4.18 -8.46
C GLU A 199 21.24 3.09 -9.37
N ARG A 200 22.26 2.34 -8.91
CA ARG A 200 22.77 1.19 -9.65
C ARG A 200 21.68 0.15 -9.91
N LEU A 201 20.89 -0.17 -8.88
CA LEU A 201 19.76 -1.11 -9.02
C LEU A 201 18.74 -0.59 -10.05
N LYS A 202 18.39 0.69 -9.99
CA LYS A 202 17.48 1.34 -10.92
C LYS A 202 17.99 1.23 -12.35
N THR A 203 19.22 1.68 -12.60
CA THR A 203 19.86 1.64 -13.93
C THR A 203 19.88 0.23 -14.50
N VAL A 204 20.35 -0.76 -13.75
CA VAL A 204 20.40 -2.16 -14.21
C VAL A 204 19.01 -2.69 -14.54
N LEU A 205 17.99 -2.37 -13.75
CA LEU A 205 16.65 -2.94 -13.92
C LEU A 205 15.80 -2.21 -14.96
N SER A 206 16.06 -0.93 -15.23
CA SER A 206 15.32 -0.13 -16.22
C SER A 206 15.95 -0.13 -17.61
N THR A 207 17.26 -0.39 -17.72
CA THR A 207 17.95 -0.46 -19.04
C THR A 207 17.31 -1.52 -19.92
N THR A 208 16.96 -1.22 -21.17
CA THR A 208 16.34 -2.23 -22.05
C THR A 208 17.38 -3.31 -22.36
N GLY A 209 18.60 -2.91 -22.71
CA GLY A 209 19.69 -3.83 -23.05
C GLY A 209 19.60 -4.35 -24.48
N GLU A 210 18.96 -3.58 -25.37
CA GLU A 210 18.90 -3.83 -26.80
C GLU A 210 20.20 -3.33 -27.44
N LEU A 211 21.20 -4.21 -27.51
CA LEU A 211 22.45 -3.95 -28.23
C LEU A 211 22.28 -4.33 -29.69
N THR A 212 22.58 -3.43 -30.63
CA THR A 212 22.45 -3.70 -32.07
C THR A 212 23.66 -3.21 -32.86
N PHE A 213 24.02 -3.98 -33.89
CA PHE A 213 25.13 -3.70 -34.80
C PHE A 213 24.57 -3.32 -36.16
N HIS A 214 24.94 -2.14 -36.66
CA HIS A 214 24.41 -1.61 -37.91
C HIS A 214 25.53 -1.15 -38.84
N LEU A 215 25.37 -1.43 -40.13
CA LEU A 215 26.21 -0.80 -41.16
C LEU A 215 25.83 0.67 -41.29
N ILE A 216 26.84 1.53 -41.39
CA ILE A 216 26.64 2.94 -41.70
C ILE A 216 26.17 3.06 -43.15
N ASP A 217 25.10 3.83 -43.35
CA ASP A 217 24.60 4.17 -44.66
C ASP A 217 25.20 5.51 -45.09
N LYS A 218 25.87 5.51 -46.24
CA LYS A 218 26.55 6.68 -46.82
C LYS A 218 25.80 7.24 -48.04
N SER A 219 24.59 6.77 -48.31
CA SER A 219 23.82 7.19 -49.49
C SER A 219 23.37 8.65 -49.44
N VAL A 220 23.15 9.19 -48.25
CA VAL A 220 22.70 10.56 -47.97
C VAL A 220 23.44 11.08 -46.73
N SER A 221 23.66 12.39 -46.64
CA SER A 221 24.28 12.98 -45.44
C SER A 221 23.31 12.97 -44.24
N VAL A 222 23.84 13.03 -43.02
CA VAL A 222 23.02 13.08 -41.80
C VAL A 222 22.12 14.32 -41.79
N ALA A 223 22.64 15.48 -42.22
CA ALA A 223 21.87 16.72 -42.28
C ALA A 223 20.69 16.64 -43.29
N GLU A 224 20.87 15.99 -44.44
CA GLU A 224 19.78 15.76 -45.40
C GLU A 224 18.76 14.73 -44.88
N ALA A 225 19.23 13.71 -44.15
CA ALA A 225 18.36 12.75 -43.50
C ALA A 225 17.50 13.41 -42.40
N GLU A 226 18.09 14.29 -41.59
CA GLU A 226 17.39 15.11 -40.59
C GLU A 226 16.40 16.10 -41.21
N ALA A 227 16.68 16.59 -42.41
CA ALA A 227 15.75 17.41 -43.20
C ALA A 227 14.58 16.59 -43.82
N GLY A 228 14.44 15.31 -43.46
CA GLY A 228 13.32 14.44 -43.84
C GLY A 228 13.58 13.54 -45.05
N GLN A 229 14.80 13.52 -45.60
CA GLN A 229 15.17 12.67 -46.74
C GLN A 229 15.81 11.34 -46.31
N VAL A 230 15.25 10.67 -45.31
CA VAL A 230 15.78 9.38 -44.85
C VAL A 230 15.52 8.30 -45.92
N PRO A 231 16.57 7.62 -46.45
CA PRO A 231 16.40 6.55 -47.43
C PRO A 231 15.53 5.40 -46.89
N ALA A 232 14.82 4.73 -47.81
CA ALA A 232 13.99 3.59 -47.46
C ALA A 232 14.87 2.45 -46.88
N GLY A 233 14.60 2.07 -45.64
CA GLY A 233 15.38 1.04 -44.93
C GLY A 233 16.54 1.58 -44.09
N SER A 234 16.65 2.91 -43.91
CA SER A 234 17.68 3.54 -43.07
C SER A 234 17.05 4.29 -41.88
N ALA A 235 17.84 4.59 -40.86
CA ALA A 235 17.45 5.35 -39.68
C ALA A 235 18.62 6.20 -39.19
N VAL A 236 18.34 7.31 -38.52
CA VAL A 236 19.36 8.13 -37.85
C VAL A 236 19.36 7.78 -36.38
N PHE A 237 20.50 7.32 -35.87
CA PHE A 237 20.75 7.11 -34.44
C PHE A 237 21.68 8.21 -33.92
N TYR A 238 21.61 8.51 -32.63
CA TYR A 238 22.36 9.61 -32.01
C TYR A 238 23.28 9.10 -30.91
N THR A 239 24.39 9.79 -30.66
CA THR A 239 25.18 9.60 -29.43
C THR A 239 24.46 10.20 -28.22
N ALA A 240 24.89 9.80 -27.03
CA ALA A 240 24.37 10.34 -25.77
C ALA A 240 25.06 11.65 -25.33
N ASP A 241 25.97 12.19 -26.14
CA ASP A 241 26.72 13.42 -25.84
C ASP A 241 25.85 14.68 -25.95
N ASP A 242 26.30 15.77 -25.34
CA ASP A 242 25.72 17.10 -25.53
C ASP A 242 26.71 18.04 -26.25
N PRO A 243 26.46 18.44 -27.51
CA PRO A 243 25.27 18.12 -28.32
C PRO A 243 25.30 16.70 -28.93
N PRO A 244 24.13 16.08 -29.18
CA PRO A 244 24.05 14.72 -29.72
C PRO A 244 24.52 14.66 -31.18
N VAL A 245 25.31 13.64 -31.51
CA VAL A 245 25.86 13.45 -32.87
C VAL A 245 25.08 12.36 -33.61
N GLY A 246 24.42 12.72 -34.71
CA GLY A 246 23.66 11.80 -35.55
C GLY A 246 24.54 10.95 -36.48
N THR A 247 24.22 9.68 -36.64
CA THR A 247 24.80 8.78 -37.66
C THR A 247 23.68 8.07 -38.41
N LEU A 248 23.76 8.10 -39.75
CA LEU A 248 22.83 7.37 -40.60
C LEU A 248 23.24 5.90 -40.67
N VAL A 249 22.33 5.02 -40.27
CA VAL A 249 22.54 3.57 -40.21
C VAL A 249 21.48 2.83 -41.00
N ARG A 250 21.83 1.65 -41.53
CA ARG A 250 20.84 0.73 -42.08
C ARG A 250 19.93 0.25 -40.95
N ARG A 251 18.62 0.33 -41.15
CA ARG A 251 17.61 0.06 -40.11
C ARG A 251 17.61 -1.39 -39.62
N GLN A 252 17.95 -2.34 -40.49
CA GLN A 252 18.04 -3.75 -40.11
C GLN A 252 19.39 -4.04 -39.44
N PRO A 253 19.41 -4.53 -38.19
CA PRO A 253 20.65 -4.88 -37.52
C PRO A 253 21.27 -6.15 -38.12
N ILE A 254 22.60 -6.21 -38.13
CA ILE A 254 23.39 -7.38 -38.53
C ILE A 254 23.25 -8.47 -37.47
N VAL A 255 23.48 -8.08 -36.21
CA VAL A 255 23.34 -8.88 -35.00
C VAL A 255 22.78 -8.00 -33.88
N SER A 256 22.15 -8.62 -32.89
CA SER A 256 21.48 -7.98 -31.76
C SER A 256 21.83 -8.64 -30.42
N SER A 257 21.38 -8.08 -29.30
CA SER A 257 21.55 -8.68 -27.97
C SER A 257 20.90 -10.05 -27.83
N HIS A 258 19.87 -10.37 -28.64
CA HIS A 258 19.28 -11.72 -28.68
C HIS A 258 20.21 -12.77 -29.28
N ASP A 259 21.21 -12.33 -30.05
CA ASP A 259 22.21 -13.20 -30.66
C ASP A 259 23.41 -13.48 -29.72
N VAL A 260 23.48 -12.79 -28.57
CA VAL A 260 24.58 -12.90 -27.60
C VAL A 260 24.36 -14.10 -26.68
N VAL A 261 25.38 -14.97 -26.58
CA VAL A 261 25.38 -16.18 -25.75
C VAL A 261 26.21 -15.98 -24.48
N ALA A 262 27.25 -15.16 -24.56
CA ALA A 262 28.04 -14.75 -23.40
C ALA A 262 28.51 -13.30 -23.55
N ALA A 263 28.58 -12.60 -22.42
CA ALA A 263 29.10 -11.25 -22.31
C ALA A 263 29.95 -11.15 -21.03
N GLU A 264 31.19 -10.71 -21.15
CA GLU A 264 32.15 -10.61 -20.06
C GLU A 264 32.83 -9.25 -20.05
N ALA A 265 32.85 -8.59 -18.88
CA ALA A 265 33.64 -7.39 -18.70
C ALA A 265 35.11 -7.78 -18.52
N VAL A 266 35.96 -7.22 -19.36
CA VAL A 266 37.40 -7.46 -19.40
C VAL A 266 38.14 -6.12 -19.35
N THR A 267 39.43 -6.16 -19.05
CA THR A 267 40.31 -5.00 -19.18
C THR A 267 41.16 -5.21 -20.42
N ASP A 268 41.27 -4.18 -21.26
CA ASP A 268 42.11 -4.25 -22.45
C ASP A 268 43.61 -4.13 -22.09
N GLY A 269 44.48 -4.21 -23.10
CA GLY A 269 45.93 -4.12 -22.90
C GLY A 269 46.43 -2.75 -22.40
N SER A 270 45.58 -1.72 -22.43
CA SER A 270 45.87 -0.37 -21.92
C SER A 270 45.36 -0.14 -20.49
N GLY A 271 44.63 -1.11 -19.93
CA GLY A 271 43.95 -0.97 -18.64
C GLY A 271 42.56 -0.32 -18.75
N ALA A 272 42.05 -0.07 -19.96
CA ALA A 272 40.72 0.46 -20.18
C ALA A 272 39.66 -0.65 -20.12
N PRO A 273 38.44 -0.36 -19.65
CA PRO A 273 37.36 -1.34 -19.59
C PRO A 273 36.86 -1.69 -21.00
N ALA A 274 36.59 -2.98 -21.21
CA ALA A 274 36.05 -3.53 -22.44
C ALA A 274 35.06 -4.66 -22.13
N ILE A 275 34.27 -5.05 -23.13
CA ILE A 275 33.27 -6.12 -23.04
C ILE A 275 33.52 -7.11 -24.17
N ASP A 276 33.80 -8.36 -23.82
CA ASP A 276 33.87 -9.47 -24.75
C ASP A 276 32.49 -10.07 -24.95
N LEU A 277 32.02 -10.05 -26.20
CA LEU A 277 30.74 -10.61 -26.62
C LEU A 277 30.98 -11.87 -27.45
N HIS A 278 30.24 -12.92 -27.14
CA HIS A 278 30.20 -14.15 -27.91
C HIS A 278 28.81 -14.33 -28.51
N PHE A 279 28.75 -14.50 -29.83
CA PHE A 279 27.51 -14.66 -30.57
C PHE A 279 27.20 -16.12 -30.89
N ALA A 280 25.93 -16.41 -31.10
CA ALA A 280 25.48 -17.70 -31.61
C ALA A 280 26.09 -17.98 -33.00
N GLN A 281 26.21 -19.25 -33.38
CA GLN A 281 26.95 -19.65 -34.58
C GLN A 281 26.38 -19.04 -35.88
N ASP A 282 25.06 -18.95 -35.98
CA ASP A 282 24.35 -18.35 -37.11
C ASP A 282 24.53 -16.83 -37.17
N ALA A 283 24.48 -16.16 -36.01
CA ALA A 283 24.76 -14.73 -35.90
C ALA A 283 26.23 -14.39 -36.18
N GLY A 284 27.16 -15.22 -35.72
CA GLY A 284 28.58 -15.11 -36.03
C GLY A 284 28.86 -15.18 -37.54
N LYS A 285 28.13 -16.03 -38.28
CA LYS A 285 28.20 -16.07 -39.75
C LYS A 285 27.67 -14.79 -40.38
N ARG A 286 26.48 -14.32 -39.98
CA ARG A 286 25.92 -13.04 -40.45
C ARG A 286 26.89 -11.88 -40.22
N LEU A 287 27.55 -11.86 -39.07
CA LEU A 287 28.55 -10.86 -38.72
C LEU A 287 29.80 -10.98 -39.60
N ALA A 288 30.30 -12.21 -39.81
CA ALA A 288 31.45 -12.45 -40.69
C ALA A 288 31.18 -11.96 -42.13
N ASP A 289 30.05 -12.37 -42.71
CA ASP A 289 29.65 -12.01 -44.07
C ASP A 289 29.49 -10.48 -44.20
N ALA A 290 28.79 -9.84 -43.26
CA ALA A 290 28.58 -8.40 -43.29
C ALA A 290 29.87 -7.58 -43.07
N THR A 291 30.81 -8.09 -42.28
CA THR A 291 32.11 -7.42 -42.07
C THR A 291 33.08 -7.65 -43.22
N GLU A 292 32.99 -8.78 -43.93
CA GLU A 292 33.75 -9.04 -45.16
C GLU A 292 33.35 -8.07 -46.28
N GLU A 293 32.06 -7.79 -46.44
CA GLU A 293 31.57 -6.81 -47.43
C GLU A 293 31.91 -5.36 -47.04
N ALA A 294 32.14 -5.08 -45.76
CA ALA A 294 32.32 -3.74 -45.21
C ALA A 294 33.76 -3.42 -44.78
N VAL A 295 34.77 -4.19 -45.22
CA VAL A 295 36.19 -3.97 -44.89
C VAL A 295 36.64 -2.55 -45.29
N GLY A 296 37.31 -1.86 -44.37
CA GLY A 296 37.70 -0.45 -44.51
C GLY A 296 36.56 0.54 -44.26
N GLY A 297 35.35 0.05 -43.98
CA GLY A 297 34.20 0.83 -43.55
C GLY A 297 34.11 0.99 -42.02
N SER A 298 33.02 1.61 -41.59
CA SER A 298 32.70 1.81 -40.16
C SER A 298 31.35 1.19 -39.86
N MET A 299 31.21 0.65 -38.66
CA MET A 299 29.99 0.02 -38.17
C MET A 299 29.55 0.76 -36.92
N ALA A 300 28.25 1.01 -36.78
CA ALA A 300 27.69 1.62 -35.58
C ALA A 300 27.21 0.51 -34.63
N VAL A 301 27.62 0.61 -33.37
CA VAL A 301 27.10 -0.22 -32.28
C VAL A 301 26.23 0.67 -31.42
N ALA A 302 24.96 0.31 -31.32
CA ALA A 302 23.97 1.05 -30.56
C ALA A 302 23.46 0.23 -29.38
N LEU A 303 23.21 0.89 -28.25
CA LEU A 303 22.54 0.35 -27.07
C LEU A 303 21.26 1.16 -26.85
N ASP A 304 20.12 0.49 -26.87
CA ASP A 304 18.80 1.10 -26.71
C ASP A 304 18.55 2.24 -27.73
N GLY A 305 19.14 2.13 -28.93
CA GLY A 305 19.04 3.11 -30.01
C GLY A 305 20.04 4.28 -29.94
N LEU A 306 20.86 4.34 -28.89
CA LEU A 306 21.94 5.32 -28.75
C LEU A 306 23.27 4.73 -29.21
N ILE A 307 24.03 5.47 -30.00
CA ILE A 307 25.34 5.04 -30.48
C ILE A 307 26.32 5.07 -29.32
N VAL A 308 26.87 3.90 -29.01
CA VAL A 308 27.89 3.74 -27.96
C VAL A 308 29.29 3.79 -28.56
N THR A 309 29.48 3.21 -29.75
CA THR A 309 30.78 3.22 -30.43
C THR A 309 30.63 3.02 -31.93
N VAL A 310 31.59 3.55 -32.70
CA VAL A 310 31.66 3.44 -34.15
C VAL A 310 33.01 2.84 -34.57
N PRO A 311 33.22 1.52 -34.38
CA PRO A 311 34.47 0.88 -34.75
C PRO A 311 34.70 0.85 -36.27
N THR A 312 35.98 0.85 -36.65
CA THR A 312 36.41 0.62 -38.03
C THR A 312 36.55 -0.88 -38.30
N VAL A 313 35.97 -1.35 -39.40
CA VAL A 313 36.00 -2.77 -39.80
C VAL A 313 37.33 -3.05 -40.50
N SER A 314 38.24 -3.73 -39.81
CA SER A 314 39.59 -4.02 -40.32
C SER A 314 39.66 -5.31 -41.17
N GLY A 315 38.67 -6.19 -41.03
CA GLY A 315 38.61 -7.49 -41.70
C GLY A 315 37.36 -8.28 -41.28
N ALA A 316 37.14 -9.43 -41.91
CA ALA A 316 35.99 -10.30 -41.60
C ALA A 316 36.11 -10.90 -40.19
N ILE A 317 35.05 -10.79 -39.39
CA ILE A 317 35.00 -11.31 -38.01
C ILE A 317 34.50 -12.76 -38.02
N THR A 318 35.41 -13.71 -38.26
CA THR A 318 35.09 -15.15 -38.37
C THR A 318 35.07 -15.89 -37.02
N GLY A 319 35.62 -15.29 -35.96
CA GLY A 319 35.74 -15.89 -34.63
C GLY A 319 34.43 -15.96 -33.83
N GLY A 320 33.36 -15.33 -34.30
CA GLY A 320 32.07 -15.29 -33.60
C GLY A 320 32.08 -14.49 -32.29
N SER A 321 33.14 -13.73 -32.03
CA SER A 321 33.30 -12.88 -30.86
C SER A 321 33.73 -11.48 -31.23
N VAL A 322 33.25 -10.48 -30.49
CA VAL A 322 33.60 -9.07 -30.66
C VAL A 322 33.99 -8.49 -29.31
N ARG A 323 35.08 -7.73 -29.29
CA ARG A 323 35.46 -6.89 -28.15
C ARG A 323 34.95 -5.48 -28.38
N LEU A 324 34.11 -4.99 -27.47
CA LEU A 324 33.65 -3.61 -27.44
C LEU A 324 34.44 -2.86 -26.37
N ALA A 325 35.00 -1.70 -26.71
CA ALA A 325 35.65 -0.81 -25.75
C ALA A 325 34.86 0.52 -25.70
N PRO A 326 33.69 0.53 -25.06
CA PRO A 326 32.91 1.74 -24.92
C PRO A 326 33.51 2.68 -23.88
N GLU A 327 33.32 4.00 -24.03
CA GLU A 327 33.79 4.99 -23.07
C GLU A 327 32.93 4.95 -21.79
N MET A 328 33.34 4.15 -20.81
CA MET A 328 32.63 4.00 -19.53
C MET A 328 33.55 3.61 -18.39
N THR A 329 33.03 3.62 -17.16
CA THR A 329 33.74 3.15 -15.97
C THR A 329 33.83 1.61 -15.95
N PRO A 330 34.79 1.04 -15.19
CA PRO A 330 34.85 -0.41 -14.98
C PRO A 330 33.54 -1.00 -14.44
N GLU A 331 32.89 -0.30 -13.53
CA GLU A 331 31.58 -0.67 -12.97
C GLU A 331 30.49 -0.65 -14.05
N GLY A 332 30.48 0.38 -14.90
CA GLY A 332 29.56 0.49 -16.02
C GLY A 332 29.71 -0.66 -17.03
N ALA A 333 30.95 -1.07 -17.32
CA ALA A 333 31.22 -2.21 -18.20
C ALA A 333 30.74 -3.54 -17.59
N GLN A 334 30.92 -3.73 -16.28
CA GLN A 334 30.41 -4.90 -15.56
C GLN A 334 28.88 -4.95 -15.56
N ASP A 335 28.24 -3.81 -15.31
CA ASP A 335 26.77 -3.71 -15.29
C ASP A 335 26.19 -3.95 -16.68
N LEU A 336 26.78 -3.38 -17.73
CA LEU A 336 26.35 -3.62 -19.11
C LEU A 336 26.55 -5.09 -19.52
N ALA A 337 27.72 -5.69 -19.25
CA ALA A 337 27.95 -7.11 -19.53
C ALA A 337 26.95 -8.01 -18.81
N MET A 338 26.62 -7.68 -17.55
CA MET A 338 25.61 -8.39 -16.78
C MET A 338 24.19 -8.23 -17.35
N VAL A 339 23.80 -7.02 -17.77
CA VAL A 339 22.51 -6.75 -18.45
C VAL A 339 22.40 -7.56 -19.74
N LEU A 340 23.46 -7.57 -20.56
CA LEU A 340 23.50 -8.35 -21.81
C LEU A 340 23.40 -9.86 -21.56
N ARG A 341 24.09 -10.38 -20.53
CA ARG A 341 24.02 -11.78 -20.13
C ARG A 341 22.65 -12.19 -19.57
N ALA A 342 21.99 -11.30 -18.83
CA ALA A 342 20.65 -11.55 -18.28
C ALA A 342 19.55 -11.48 -19.35
N GLY A 343 19.84 -10.82 -20.47
CA GLY A 343 18.98 -10.62 -21.63
C GLY A 343 18.30 -9.25 -21.65
N ALA A 344 17.93 -8.82 -22.85
CA ALA A 344 17.18 -7.59 -23.07
C ALA A 344 15.76 -7.69 -22.50
N LEU A 345 15.22 -6.55 -22.06
CA LEU A 345 13.80 -6.41 -21.76
C LEU A 345 13.00 -6.52 -23.06
N PRO A 346 11.79 -7.10 -23.01
CA PRO A 346 10.96 -7.25 -24.22
C PRO A 346 10.41 -5.91 -24.74
N THR A 347 10.47 -4.85 -23.90
CA THR A 347 10.05 -3.48 -24.22
C THR A 347 10.65 -2.50 -23.20
N SER A 348 10.67 -1.21 -23.52
CA SER A 348 11.12 -0.14 -22.63
C SER A 348 10.24 -0.04 -21.37
N VAL A 349 10.88 0.24 -20.24
CA VAL A 349 10.21 0.42 -18.94
C VAL A 349 10.63 1.73 -18.30
N ALA A 350 9.66 2.49 -17.81
CA ALA A 350 9.87 3.71 -17.04
C ALA A 350 9.84 3.42 -15.55
N VAL A 351 10.68 4.11 -14.77
CA VAL A 351 10.68 4.06 -13.31
C VAL A 351 9.64 5.04 -12.79
N VAL A 352 8.51 4.53 -12.33
CA VAL A 352 7.36 5.34 -11.91
C VAL A 352 7.22 5.48 -10.40
N GLU A 353 7.93 4.67 -9.62
CA GLU A 353 7.96 4.72 -8.17
C GLU A 353 9.36 4.30 -7.69
N GLU A 354 9.96 5.06 -6.79
CA GLU A 354 11.15 4.67 -6.03
C GLU A 354 10.84 4.91 -4.55
N ARG A 355 11.16 3.94 -3.70
CA ARG A 355 11.24 4.13 -2.26
C ARG A 355 12.46 3.38 -1.76
N SER A 356 13.56 4.09 -1.54
CA SER A 356 14.79 3.53 -1.03
C SER A 356 15.11 4.08 0.36
N SER A 357 15.68 3.22 1.20
CA SER A 357 16.06 3.52 2.57
C SER A 357 17.48 3.02 2.82
N GLY A 358 18.36 3.95 3.18
CA GLY A 358 19.77 3.69 3.48
C GLY A 358 19.98 3.11 4.89
N ALA A 359 21.17 2.58 5.13
CA ALA A 359 21.51 1.79 6.32
C ALA A 359 21.25 2.45 7.70
N GLY A 360 21.14 3.78 7.77
CA GLY A 360 21.08 4.56 9.02
C GLY A 360 19.73 4.62 9.75
N LEU A 361 18.59 4.33 9.09
CA LEU A 361 17.24 4.50 9.69
C LEU A 361 16.75 3.31 10.55
N ARG A 362 17.52 2.23 10.64
CA ARG A 362 17.01 0.90 11.05
C ARG A 362 16.95 0.64 12.55
N ALA A 363 18.05 0.86 13.25
CA ALA A 363 18.18 0.47 14.67
C ALA A 363 17.43 1.44 15.59
N ASP A 364 17.51 2.73 15.29
CA ASP A 364 16.97 3.78 16.15
C ASP A 364 15.43 3.82 16.06
N ALA A 365 14.87 3.71 14.85
CA ALA A 365 13.41 3.76 14.68
C ALA A 365 12.70 2.54 15.31
N LEU A 366 13.23 1.32 15.10
CA LEU A 366 12.63 0.13 15.67
C LEU A 366 12.75 0.09 17.20
N SER A 367 13.91 0.46 17.75
CA SER A 367 14.12 0.49 19.20
C SER A 367 13.22 1.50 19.90
N LEU A 368 13.04 2.69 19.31
CA LEU A 368 12.10 3.70 19.77
C LEU A 368 10.65 3.19 19.79
N LEU A 369 10.22 2.47 18.74
CA LEU A 369 8.88 1.88 18.71
C LEU A 369 8.71 0.75 19.73
N ILE A 370 9.70 -0.13 19.90
CA ILE A 370 9.67 -1.17 20.93
C ILE A 370 9.57 -0.54 22.32
N PHE A 371 10.34 0.53 22.57
CA PHE A 371 10.27 1.28 23.83
C PHE A 371 8.89 1.92 24.03
N ALA A 372 8.33 2.57 23.01
CA ALA A 372 6.98 3.12 23.05
C ALA A 372 5.93 2.03 23.35
N GLY A 373 6.06 0.85 22.75
CA GLY A 373 5.18 -0.30 23.00
C GLY A 373 5.30 -0.86 24.42
N LEU A 374 6.51 -0.90 24.98
CA LEU A 374 6.73 -1.29 26.37
C LEU A 374 6.07 -0.29 27.34
N VAL A 375 6.28 1.01 27.12
CA VAL A 375 5.65 2.08 27.90
C VAL A 375 4.12 1.98 27.82
N ALA A 376 3.55 1.82 26.62
CA ALA A 376 2.12 1.62 26.42
C ALA A 376 1.60 0.42 27.21
N THR A 377 2.28 -0.73 27.12
CA THR A 377 1.91 -1.96 27.83
C THR A 377 1.93 -1.78 29.34
N VAL A 378 2.95 -1.11 29.89
CA VAL A 378 3.05 -0.82 31.33
C VAL A 378 1.94 0.12 31.78
N LEU A 379 1.71 1.22 31.06
CA LEU A 379 0.66 2.19 31.40
C LEU A 379 -0.73 1.56 31.37
N ILE A 380 -1.05 0.81 30.31
CA ILE A 380 -2.33 0.12 30.15
C ILE A 380 -2.48 -0.99 31.20
N GLY A 381 -1.41 -1.77 31.44
CA GLY A 381 -1.40 -2.81 32.48
C GLY A 381 -1.65 -2.24 33.87
N ALA A 382 -0.96 -1.14 34.22
CA ALA A 382 -1.16 -0.45 35.48
C ALA A 382 -2.60 0.07 35.63
N LEU A 383 -3.16 0.68 34.58
CA LEU A 383 -4.55 1.13 34.57
C LEU A 383 -5.53 -0.05 34.77
N MET A 384 -5.30 -1.16 34.07
CA MET A 384 -6.17 -2.35 34.15
C MET A 384 -6.10 -3.03 35.52
N VAL A 385 -4.91 -3.22 36.07
CA VAL A 385 -4.73 -3.76 37.42
C VAL A 385 -5.33 -2.81 38.46
N GLY A 386 -5.16 -1.49 38.30
CA GLY A 386 -5.74 -0.49 39.19
C GLY A 386 -7.28 -0.53 39.22
N LEU A 387 -7.93 -0.70 38.06
CA LEU A 387 -9.40 -0.66 37.97
C LEU A 387 -10.09 -2.02 38.19
N TYR A 388 -9.45 -3.13 37.82
CA TYR A 388 -10.05 -4.47 37.84
C TYR A 388 -9.31 -5.47 38.74
N GLY A 389 -8.22 -5.08 39.41
CA GLY A 389 -7.44 -5.96 40.26
C GLY A 389 -6.95 -7.20 39.52
N LEU A 390 -7.31 -8.39 40.02
CA LEU A 390 -6.92 -9.67 39.43
C LEU A 390 -7.48 -9.89 38.02
N PHE A 391 -8.69 -9.40 37.74
CA PHE A 391 -9.24 -9.42 36.37
C PHE A 391 -8.38 -8.57 35.44
N GLY A 392 -7.86 -7.44 35.94
CA GLY A 392 -6.90 -6.59 35.24
C GLY A 392 -5.62 -7.34 34.89
N LEU A 393 -5.05 -8.09 35.84
CA LEU A 393 -3.86 -8.92 35.60
C LEU A 393 -4.10 -9.97 34.49
N VAL A 394 -5.27 -10.63 34.50
CA VAL A 394 -5.65 -11.60 33.45
C VAL A 394 -5.78 -10.91 32.10
N ALA A 395 -6.38 -9.72 32.04
CA ALA A 395 -6.47 -8.94 30.80
C ALA A 395 -5.10 -8.53 30.29
N THR A 396 -4.19 -8.05 31.16
CA THR A 396 -2.82 -7.72 30.76
C THR A 396 -2.09 -8.95 30.23
N GLY A 397 -2.23 -10.11 30.86
CA GLY A 397 -1.69 -11.38 30.36
C GLY A 397 -2.28 -11.78 29.00
N ALA A 398 -3.57 -11.58 28.78
CA ALA A 398 -4.24 -11.84 27.51
C ALA A 398 -3.71 -10.91 26.40
N VAL A 399 -3.44 -9.63 26.70
CA VAL A 399 -2.84 -8.67 25.76
C VAL A 399 -1.39 -9.03 25.43
N LEU A 400 -0.59 -9.45 26.41
CA LEU A 400 0.77 -9.94 26.14
C LEU A 400 0.75 -11.19 25.26
N LEU A 401 -0.13 -12.13 25.55
CA LEU A 401 -0.33 -13.31 24.71
C LEU A 401 -0.82 -12.94 23.31
N ASN A 402 -1.65 -11.91 23.18
CA ASN A 402 -2.11 -11.40 21.89
C ASN A 402 -0.91 -10.93 21.03
N VAL A 403 0.03 -10.17 21.61
CA VAL A 403 1.27 -9.76 20.91
C VAL A 403 2.08 -10.97 20.47
N VAL A 404 2.24 -11.97 21.34
CA VAL A 404 2.93 -13.23 21.00
C VAL A 404 2.25 -13.95 19.84
N MET A 405 0.92 -14.01 19.83
CA MET A 405 0.16 -14.63 18.73
C MET A 405 0.28 -13.84 17.42
N ILE A 406 0.31 -12.50 17.45
CA ILE A 406 0.56 -11.69 16.26
C ILE A 406 1.93 -12.05 15.67
N ILE A 407 2.98 -12.07 16.49
CA ILE A 407 4.35 -12.43 16.06
C ILE A 407 4.36 -13.86 15.50
N ALA A 408 3.68 -14.80 16.14
CA ALA A 408 3.60 -16.18 15.67
C ALA A 408 2.94 -16.29 14.29
N VAL A 409 1.83 -15.58 14.05
CA VAL A 409 1.14 -15.58 12.75
C VAL A 409 2.01 -14.94 11.67
N LEU A 410 2.69 -13.82 11.96
CA LEU A 410 3.63 -13.19 11.00
C LEU A 410 4.79 -14.13 10.66
N THR A 411 5.34 -14.82 11.66
CA THR A 411 6.41 -15.82 11.48
C THR A 411 5.94 -16.99 10.62
N LEU A 412 4.72 -17.49 10.81
CA LEU A 412 4.18 -18.61 10.02
C LEU A 412 3.82 -18.23 8.59
N THR A 413 3.39 -16.98 8.37
CA THR A 413 2.96 -16.50 7.05
C THR A 413 4.10 -15.93 6.22
N GLY A 414 5.24 -15.61 6.85
CA GLY A 414 6.35 -14.92 6.20
C GLY A 414 6.04 -13.47 5.83
N LEU A 415 4.95 -12.90 6.36
CA LEU A 415 4.58 -11.51 6.10
C LEU A 415 5.54 -10.57 6.83
N PRO A 416 6.12 -9.56 6.14
CA PRO A 416 7.11 -8.69 6.73
C PRO A 416 6.49 -7.76 7.77
N LEU A 417 7.18 -7.57 8.90
CA LEU A 417 6.84 -6.59 9.92
C LEU A 417 7.50 -5.24 9.60
N THR A 418 6.68 -4.27 9.20
CA THR A 418 7.08 -2.88 8.90
C THR A 418 7.03 -1.99 10.14
N LEU A 419 7.62 -0.79 10.12
CA LEU A 419 7.50 0.21 11.20
C LEU A 419 6.04 0.61 11.45
N PRO A 420 5.20 0.93 10.42
CA PRO A 420 3.76 1.07 10.64
C PRO A 420 3.11 -0.22 11.16
N GLY A 421 3.60 -1.40 10.77
CA GLY A 421 3.17 -2.68 11.33
C GLY A 421 3.36 -2.75 12.84
N VAL A 422 4.53 -2.34 13.35
CA VAL A 422 4.80 -2.24 14.79
C VAL A 422 3.86 -1.24 15.47
N ALA A 423 3.60 -0.08 14.84
CA ALA A 423 2.61 0.87 15.34
C ALA A 423 1.19 0.25 15.40
N GLY A 424 0.83 -0.59 14.43
CA GLY A 424 -0.41 -1.37 14.42
C GLY A 424 -0.51 -2.37 15.58
N VAL A 425 0.61 -3.03 15.93
CA VAL A 425 0.68 -3.88 17.14
C VAL A 425 0.46 -3.06 18.41
N ILE A 426 1.08 -1.88 18.52
CA ILE A 426 0.94 -1.00 19.68
C ILE A 426 -0.47 -0.42 19.81
N LEU A 427 -1.08 -0.05 18.69
CA LEU A 427 -2.50 0.34 18.67
C LEU A 427 -3.40 -0.84 19.08
N THR A 428 -3.09 -2.05 18.62
CA THR A 428 -3.80 -3.26 19.03
C THR A 428 -3.67 -3.50 20.54
N ILE A 429 -2.52 -3.24 21.16
CA ILE A 429 -2.38 -3.31 22.64
C ILE A 429 -3.39 -2.38 23.34
N GLY A 430 -3.55 -1.15 22.84
CA GLY A 430 -4.52 -0.18 23.34
C GLY A 430 -5.98 -0.64 23.21
N MET A 431 -6.33 -1.23 22.07
CA MET A 431 -7.69 -1.68 21.76
C MET A 431 -8.02 -3.08 22.32
N ALA A 432 -7.03 -3.95 22.50
CA ALA A 432 -7.22 -5.36 22.87
C ALA A 432 -7.87 -5.54 24.25
N VAL A 433 -7.77 -4.51 25.08
CA VAL A 433 -8.37 -4.46 26.40
C VAL A 433 -9.89 -4.25 26.36
N ASP A 434 -10.47 -3.69 25.29
CA ASP A 434 -11.91 -3.39 25.18
C ASP A 434 -12.77 -4.65 25.40
N ALA A 435 -12.44 -5.74 24.71
CA ALA A 435 -13.15 -7.01 24.86
C ALA A 435 -13.15 -7.50 26.31
N ASN A 436 -12.00 -7.41 27.00
CA ASN A 436 -11.88 -7.78 28.41
C ASN A 436 -12.72 -6.86 29.31
N VAL A 437 -12.66 -5.54 29.09
CA VAL A 437 -13.45 -4.53 29.82
C VAL A 437 -14.95 -4.81 29.72
N LEU A 438 -15.46 -5.03 28.50
CA LEU A 438 -16.89 -5.35 28.31
C LEU A 438 -17.28 -6.63 29.06
N ILE A 439 -16.47 -7.68 28.95
CA ILE A 439 -16.72 -8.94 29.65
C ILE A 439 -16.75 -8.71 31.15
N PHE A 440 -15.76 -8.01 31.71
CA PHE A 440 -15.62 -7.83 33.15
C PHE A 440 -16.74 -6.97 33.72
N GLU A 441 -17.14 -5.92 33.00
CA GLU A 441 -18.33 -5.15 33.33
C GLU A 441 -19.58 -6.02 33.36
N ARG A 442 -19.74 -6.91 32.37
CA ARG A 442 -20.88 -7.82 32.33
C ARG A 442 -20.84 -8.85 33.46
N VAL A 443 -19.66 -9.38 33.80
CA VAL A 443 -19.47 -10.27 34.96
C VAL A 443 -19.86 -9.54 36.25
N ARG A 444 -19.42 -8.29 36.42
CA ARG A 444 -19.78 -7.45 37.57
C ARG A 444 -21.28 -7.22 37.70
N GLU A 445 -21.96 -6.93 36.59
CA GLU A 445 -23.42 -6.77 36.54
C GLU A 445 -24.15 -8.05 36.94
N GLU A 446 -23.77 -9.21 36.39
CA GLU A 446 -24.39 -10.50 36.69
C GLU A 446 -24.10 -10.94 38.14
N ALA A 447 -22.92 -10.63 38.67
CA ALA A 447 -22.56 -10.92 40.06
C ALA A 447 -23.45 -10.16 41.05
N ARG A 448 -23.73 -8.87 40.79
CA ARG A 448 -24.66 -8.06 41.60
C ARG A 448 -26.09 -8.61 41.57
N ARG A 449 -26.51 -9.25 40.47
CA ARG A 449 -27.87 -9.81 40.32
C ARG A 449 -28.01 -11.22 40.91
N ARG A 450 -26.98 -12.05 40.80
CA ARG A 450 -27.06 -13.50 41.06
C ARG A 450 -26.33 -13.95 42.32
N GLY A 451 -25.39 -13.16 42.86
CA GLY A 451 -24.63 -13.47 44.08
C GLY A 451 -23.59 -14.60 43.97
N ASN A 452 -23.59 -15.41 42.90
CA ASN A 452 -22.59 -16.45 42.64
C ASN A 452 -21.54 -16.01 41.61
N ALA A 453 -20.28 -15.87 42.04
CA ALA A 453 -19.17 -15.41 41.19
C ALA A 453 -18.87 -16.33 40.00
N VAL A 454 -19.01 -17.66 40.16
CA VAL A 454 -18.72 -18.61 39.07
C VAL A 454 -19.78 -18.52 37.97
N ASP A 455 -21.05 -18.46 38.37
CA ASP A 455 -22.17 -18.31 37.42
C ASP A 455 -22.12 -16.94 36.74
N ALA A 456 -21.78 -15.88 37.50
CA ALA A 456 -21.62 -14.54 36.95
C ALA A 456 -20.54 -14.48 35.86
N VAL A 457 -19.41 -15.16 36.05
CA VAL A 457 -18.36 -15.27 35.01
C VAL A 457 -18.92 -15.97 33.78
N ARG A 458 -19.53 -17.15 33.95
CA ARG A 458 -20.05 -17.95 32.82
C ARG A 458 -21.09 -17.19 31.99
N TYR A 459 -22.09 -16.61 32.65
CA TYR A 459 -23.13 -15.83 31.97
C TYR A 459 -22.60 -14.51 31.42
N GLY A 460 -21.63 -13.89 32.12
CA GLY A 460 -21.00 -12.65 31.67
C GLY A 460 -20.29 -12.82 30.32
N PHE A 461 -19.45 -13.84 30.19
CA PHE A 461 -18.78 -14.17 28.93
C PHE A 461 -19.78 -14.52 27.83
N GLN A 462 -20.76 -15.40 28.09
CA GLN A 462 -21.75 -15.80 27.06
C GLN A 462 -22.54 -14.62 26.50
N ASN A 463 -23.01 -13.72 27.37
CA ASN A 463 -23.85 -12.59 26.96
C ASN A 463 -23.04 -11.45 26.35
N ALA A 464 -21.74 -11.35 26.64
CA ALA A 464 -20.88 -10.32 26.06
C ALA A 464 -20.45 -10.65 24.62
N PHE A 465 -20.28 -11.93 24.27
CA PHE A 465 -19.66 -12.34 22.99
C PHE A 465 -20.27 -11.68 21.74
N ALA A 466 -21.61 -11.67 21.63
CA ALA A 466 -22.27 -11.10 20.47
C ALA A 466 -21.88 -9.63 20.27
N GLY A 467 -21.87 -8.83 21.34
CA GLY A 467 -21.46 -7.42 21.31
C GLY A 467 -19.97 -7.20 21.05
N ILE A 468 -19.10 -8.14 21.45
CA ILE A 468 -17.65 -8.07 21.17
C ILE A 468 -17.36 -8.39 19.71
N ALA A 469 -17.99 -9.44 19.18
CA ALA A 469 -17.82 -9.83 17.77
C ALA A 469 -18.31 -8.70 16.85
N ASP A 470 -19.51 -8.19 17.16
CA ASP A 470 -20.15 -7.07 16.51
C ASP A 470 -19.24 -5.82 16.39
N ALA A 471 -18.58 -5.48 17.49
CA ALA A 471 -17.61 -4.38 17.63
C ALA A 471 -16.32 -4.57 16.81
N ASN A 472 -15.79 -5.80 16.79
CA ASN A 472 -14.52 -6.10 16.10
C ASN A 472 -14.70 -6.33 14.60
N ILE A 473 -15.87 -6.78 14.15
CA ILE A 473 -16.17 -6.98 12.72
C ILE A 473 -16.02 -5.67 11.95
N THR A 474 -16.46 -4.55 12.50
CA THR A 474 -16.39 -3.25 11.82
C THR A 474 -14.97 -2.73 11.69
N THR A 475 -14.16 -2.88 12.74
CA THR A 475 -12.73 -2.55 12.68
C THR A 475 -12.00 -3.49 11.71
N LEU A 476 -12.38 -4.76 11.65
CA LEU A 476 -11.84 -5.71 10.68
C LEU A 476 -12.23 -5.34 9.24
N MET A 477 -13.44 -4.85 8.99
CA MET A 477 -13.84 -4.33 7.68
C MET A 477 -12.96 -3.16 7.24
N ALA A 478 -12.68 -2.21 8.13
CA ALA A 478 -11.74 -1.12 7.85
C ALA A 478 -10.33 -1.63 7.55
N ALA A 479 -9.83 -2.60 8.32
CA ALA A 479 -8.54 -3.24 8.08
C ALA A 479 -8.48 -3.98 6.74
N ILE A 480 -9.56 -4.66 6.32
CA ILE A 480 -9.66 -5.34 5.02
C ILE A 480 -9.61 -4.33 3.87
N VAL A 481 -10.32 -3.21 3.99
CA VAL A 481 -10.26 -2.14 2.99
C VAL A 481 -8.84 -1.58 2.91
N LEU A 482 -8.19 -1.36 4.05
CA LEU A 482 -6.77 -0.94 4.08
C LEU A 482 -5.83 -1.97 3.46
N LEU A 483 -6.08 -3.26 3.62
CA LEU A 483 -5.29 -4.32 2.97
C LEU A 483 -5.44 -4.29 1.44
N TYR A 484 -6.62 -3.95 0.93
CA TYR A 484 -6.87 -3.84 -0.50
C TYR A 484 -6.26 -2.56 -1.09
N LEU A 485 -6.30 -1.45 -0.35
CA LEU A 485 -5.80 -0.15 -0.78
C LEU A 485 -4.29 0.02 -0.60
N GLY A 486 -3.75 -0.58 0.46
CA GLY A 486 -2.42 -0.30 0.96
C GLY A 486 -1.34 -0.77 0.00
N ALA A 487 -0.55 0.18 -0.49
CA ALA A 487 0.74 -0.08 -1.12
C ALA A 487 1.87 0.03 -0.08
N GLY A 488 2.90 -0.82 -0.21
CA GLY A 488 4.10 -0.74 0.62
C GLY A 488 3.82 -0.84 2.13
N THR A 489 4.17 0.21 2.87
CA THR A 489 4.26 0.24 4.34
C THR A 489 2.90 0.25 5.06
N VAL A 490 1.87 0.88 4.47
CA VAL A 490 0.50 0.93 5.03
C VAL A 490 -0.15 -0.45 5.07
N ARG A 491 0.19 -1.33 4.12
CA ARG A 491 -0.30 -2.71 4.10
C ARG A 491 0.19 -3.48 5.33
N GLY A 492 1.43 -3.24 5.78
CA GLY A 492 1.96 -3.86 7.00
C GLY A 492 1.20 -3.45 8.27
N PHE A 493 0.81 -2.17 8.38
CA PHE A 493 -0.09 -1.70 9.43
C PHE A 493 -1.45 -2.44 9.39
N ALA A 494 -2.07 -2.55 8.21
CA ALA A 494 -3.36 -3.20 8.06
C ALA A 494 -3.33 -4.70 8.37
N VAL A 495 -2.25 -5.41 7.99
CA VAL A 495 -2.03 -6.83 8.30
C VAL A 495 -1.96 -7.04 9.82
N THR A 496 -1.11 -6.28 10.50
CA THR A 496 -0.93 -6.41 11.95
C THR A 496 -2.20 -6.07 12.72
N LEU A 497 -2.93 -5.05 12.29
CA LEU A 497 -4.24 -4.69 12.83
C LEU A 497 -5.28 -5.82 12.64
N ALA A 498 -5.39 -6.38 11.44
CA ALA A 498 -6.34 -7.45 11.14
C ALA A 498 -6.05 -8.73 11.94
N ILE A 499 -4.78 -9.16 11.98
CA ILE A 499 -4.34 -10.29 12.81
C ILE A 499 -4.65 -9.99 14.27
N GLY A 500 -4.27 -8.80 14.74
CA GLY A 500 -4.44 -8.34 16.11
C GLY A 500 -5.89 -8.38 16.59
N ILE A 501 -6.85 -7.98 15.76
CA ILE A 501 -8.30 -8.05 16.07
C ILE A 501 -8.74 -9.51 16.26
N VAL A 502 -8.34 -10.40 15.35
CA VAL A 502 -8.71 -11.83 15.40
C VAL A 502 -8.08 -12.52 16.62
N THR A 503 -6.80 -12.29 16.88
CA THR A 503 -6.10 -12.86 18.03
C THR A 503 -6.58 -12.27 19.35
N THR A 504 -7.01 -11.01 19.38
CA THR A 504 -7.65 -10.38 20.54
C THR A 504 -8.97 -11.07 20.89
N LEU A 505 -9.83 -11.32 19.89
CA LEU A 505 -11.08 -12.06 20.10
C LEU A 505 -10.82 -13.43 20.73
N PHE A 506 -9.80 -14.13 20.25
CA PHE A 506 -9.41 -15.43 20.80
C PHE A 506 -8.88 -15.32 22.24
N THR A 507 -7.93 -14.43 22.50
CA THR A 507 -7.28 -14.29 23.81
C THR A 507 -8.24 -13.74 24.87
N ALA A 508 -8.95 -12.65 24.58
CA ALA A 508 -9.86 -12.01 25.51
C ALA A 508 -11.10 -12.86 25.84
N TYR A 509 -11.65 -13.58 24.85
CA TYR A 509 -12.83 -14.41 25.09
C TYR A 509 -12.48 -15.82 25.58
N THR A 510 -11.57 -16.51 24.90
CA THR A 510 -11.33 -17.95 25.13
C THR A 510 -10.32 -18.17 26.24
N VAL A 511 -9.16 -17.52 26.16
CA VAL A 511 -8.07 -17.73 27.12
C VAL A 511 -8.42 -17.12 28.48
N SER A 512 -8.86 -15.85 28.53
CA SER A 512 -9.25 -15.20 29.79
C SER A 512 -10.34 -15.99 30.54
N ARG A 513 -11.31 -16.56 29.81
CA ARG A 513 -12.35 -17.41 30.40
C ARG A 513 -11.79 -18.66 31.06
N ILE A 514 -10.90 -19.39 30.36
CA ILE A 514 -10.28 -20.61 30.88
C ILE A 514 -9.44 -20.28 32.11
N VAL A 515 -8.63 -19.22 32.06
CA VAL A 515 -7.79 -18.79 33.20
C VAL A 515 -8.64 -18.43 34.42
N LEU A 516 -9.74 -17.69 34.24
CA LEU A 516 -10.62 -17.29 35.34
C LEU A 516 -11.46 -18.46 35.90
N GLU A 517 -11.97 -19.35 35.03
CA GLU A 517 -12.78 -20.49 35.47
C GLU A 517 -11.94 -21.63 36.07
N ALA A 518 -10.74 -21.88 35.55
CA ALA A 518 -9.88 -22.99 35.98
C ALA A 518 -8.82 -22.58 37.03
N GLY A 519 -8.32 -21.35 36.96
CA GLY A 519 -7.20 -20.87 37.79
C GLY A 519 -7.61 -20.33 39.17
N LEU A 520 -8.89 -20.06 39.42
CA LEU A 520 -9.35 -19.46 40.67
C LEU A 520 -10.34 -20.35 41.43
N GLY A 521 -9.98 -20.72 42.66
CA GLY A 521 -10.93 -21.32 43.60
C GLY A 521 -12.10 -20.38 43.88
N ARG A 522 -13.29 -20.92 44.18
CA ARG A 522 -14.55 -20.15 44.35
C ARG A 522 -14.41 -18.90 45.23
N LYS A 523 -13.63 -18.99 46.32
CA LYS A 523 -13.36 -17.86 47.25
C LYS A 523 -12.48 -16.76 46.62
N ALA A 524 -11.45 -17.15 45.87
CA ALA A 524 -10.57 -16.20 45.18
C ALA A 524 -11.31 -15.49 44.04
N LEU A 525 -12.14 -16.22 43.29
CA LEU A 525 -12.97 -15.63 42.23
C LEU A 525 -13.98 -14.63 42.80
N SER A 526 -14.61 -14.93 43.93
CA SER A 526 -15.52 -13.99 44.61
C SER A 526 -14.81 -12.70 45.06
N LYS A 527 -13.59 -12.81 45.59
CA LYS A 527 -12.78 -11.63 45.94
C LYS A 527 -12.37 -10.84 44.71
N ALA A 528 -12.00 -11.53 43.62
CA ALA A 528 -11.60 -10.89 42.36
C ALA A 528 -12.76 -10.11 41.73
N VAL A 529 -13.98 -10.66 41.75
CA VAL A 529 -15.18 -9.96 41.24
C VAL A 529 -15.52 -8.75 42.13
N ALA A 530 -15.32 -8.86 43.45
CA ALA A 530 -15.49 -7.74 44.38
C ALA A 530 -14.44 -6.64 44.21
N GLY A 531 -13.26 -6.97 43.69
CA GLY A 531 -12.15 -6.05 43.40
C GLY A 531 -12.29 -5.26 42.09
N ILE A 532 -13.44 -5.34 41.41
CA ILE A 532 -13.71 -4.51 40.22
C ILE A 532 -14.21 -3.13 40.68
N HIS A 533 -13.32 -2.13 40.63
CA HIS A 533 -13.52 -0.78 41.17
C HIS A 533 -13.98 0.24 40.12
N THR A 534 -14.67 -0.19 39.06
CA THR A 534 -15.19 0.69 37.98
C THR A 534 -16.54 1.34 38.32
N GLY A 535 -16.83 1.53 39.61
CA GLY A 535 -18.13 2.02 40.10
C GLY A 535 -18.37 3.51 39.86
N PHE A 536 -17.33 4.26 39.47
CA PHE A 536 -17.32 5.73 39.43
C PHE A 536 -18.48 6.34 38.64
N PHE A 537 -18.88 5.72 37.52
CA PHE A 537 -20.02 6.19 36.71
C PHE A 537 -21.27 5.31 36.82
N ALA A 538 -21.26 4.27 37.65
CA ALA A 538 -22.40 3.33 37.76
C ALA A 538 -23.66 3.99 38.35
N THR A 539 -23.50 5.11 39.06
CA THR A 539 -24.59 5.95 39.61
C THR A 539 -24.67 7.31 38.91
N ALA A 540 -23.93 7.52 37.83
CA ALA A 540 -23.99 8.76 37.08
C ALA A 540 -25.39 8.91 36.46
N ALA A 541 -26.03 10.05 36.74
CA ALA A 541 -27.31 10.44 36.16
C ALA A 541 -27.11 11.71 35.31
N ILE A 542 -26.08 11.68 34.44
CA ILE A 542 -25.73 12.82 33.61
C ILE A 542 -26.79 12.98 32.52
N ARG A 543 -27.31 14.21 32.37
CA ARG A 543 -28.34 14.55 31.40
C ARG A 543 -27.70 15.03 30.08
N PHE A 544 -27.07 14.11 29.33
CA PHE A 544 -26.41 14.41 28.06
C PHE A 544 -27.35 15.09 27.07
N MET A 545 -28.61 14.65 27.00
CA MET A 545 -29.62 15.20 26.10
C MET A 545 -30.06 16.62 26.45
N ALA A 546 -29.75 17.13 27.65
CA ALA A 546 -30.01 18.53 28.01
C ALA A 546 -29.03 19.49 27.32
N ALA A 547 -27.77 19.08 27.16
CA ALA A 547 -26.74 19.88 26.51
C ALA A 547 -26.69 19.69 24.99
N ARG A 548 -27.49 18.76 24.43
CA ARG A 548 -27.38 18.32 23.03
C ARG A 548 -27.41 19.46 22.02
N ASN A 549 -28.25 20.48 22.23
CA ASN A 549 -28.38 21.57 21.25
C ASN A 549 -27.11 22.43 21.21
N ILE A 550 -26.51 22.71 22.39
CA ILE A 550 -25.27 23.51 22.48
C ILE A 550 -24.13 22.73 21.85
N VAL A 551 -23.99 21.44 22.20
CA VAL A 551 -22.90 20.60 21.68
C VAL A 551 -23.06 20.37 20.19
N PHE A 552 -24.25 20.02 19.72
CA PHE A 552 -24.52 19.81 18.30
C PHE A 552 -24.27 21.06 17.46
N SER A 553 -24.69 22.24 17.94
CA SER A 553 -24.37 23.51 17.28
C SER A 553 -22.87 23.79 17.26
N THR A 554 -22.16 23.58 18.37
CA THR A 554 -20.70 23.80 18.46
C THR A 554 -19.94 22.87 17.50
N LEU A 555 -20.28 21.59 17.49
CA LEU A 555 -19.67 20.60 16.59
C LEU A 555 -20.00 20.87 15.12
N SER A 556 -21.21 21.36 14.82
CA SER A 556 -21.59 21.79 13.47
C SER A 556 -20.78 23.02 13.02
N VAL A 557 -20.56 23.98 13.92
CA VAL A 557 -19.71 25.17 13.65
C VAL A 557 -18.25 24.75 13.43
N LEU A 558 -17.71 23.84 14.26
CA LEU A 558 -16.35 23.33 14.08
C LEU A 558 -16.19 22.54 12.77
N SER A 559 -17.20 21.75 12.40
CA SER A 559 -17.21 21.03 11.12
C SER A 559 -17.26 22.01 9.95
N LEU A 560 -18.11 23.04 10.03
CA LEU A 560 -18.18 24.08 9.01
C LEU A 560 -16.87 24.87 8.92
N ALA A 561 -16.27 25.24 10.07
CA ALA A 561 -14.97 25.89 10.11
C ALA A 561 -13.87 25.02 9.49
N SER A 562 -13.89 23.71 9.75
CA SER A 562 -12.95 22.75 9.14
C SER A 562 -13.13 22.67 7.62
N LEU A 563 -14.38 22.67 7.13
CA LEU A 563 -14.68 22.70 5.69
C LEU A 563 -14.26 24.04 5.06
N LEU A 564 -14.48 25.16 5.73
CA LEU A 564 -14.05 26.49 5.25
C LEU A 564 -12.53 26.61 5.24
N LEU A 565 -11.84 26.08 6.25
CA LEU A 565 -10.37 26.01 6.27
C LEU A 565 -9.88 25.15 5.11
N LEU A 566 -10.45 23.96 4.91
CA LEU A 566 -10.12 23.08 3.80
C LEU A 566 -10.33 23.76 2.44
N ALA A 567 -11.43 24.48 2.25
CA ALA A 567 -11.74 25.15 0.99
C ALA A 567 -10.80 26.32 0.67
N ASN A 568 -10.30 27.04 1.68
CA ASN A 568 -9.46 28.22 1.49
C ASN A 568 -7.95 27.94 1.55
N VAL A 569 -7.52 26.97 2.37
CA VAL A 569 -6.09 26.65 2.60
C VAL A 569 -5.68 25.36 1.86
N GLY A 570 -6.61 24.41 1.69
CA GLY A 570 -6.31 23.10 1.10
C GLY A 570 -5.66 22.12 2.07
N LEU A 571 -5.23 20.98 1.55
CA LEU A 571 -4.41 20.01 2.27
C LEU A 571 -2.96 20.10 1.78
N ASN A 572 -2.02 19.94 2.71
CA ASN A 572 -0.63 19.73 2.36
C ASN A 572 -0.46 18.29 1.84
N LEU A 573 -0.68 18.09 0.54
CA LEU A 573 -0.67 16.76 -0.09
C LEU A 573 0.77 16.20 -0.17
N GLY A 574 0.93 14.97 0.31
CA GLY A 574 2.16 14.20 0.13
C GLY A 574 2.41 13.79 -1.31
N ILE A 575 3.63 13.34 -1.61
CA ILE A 575 4.02 12.85 -2.96
C ILE A 575 3.16 11.68 -3.45
N ASP A 576 2.53 10.93 -2.54
CA ASP A 576 1.54 9.90 -2.87
C ASP A 576 0.32 10.44 -3.64
N PHE A 577 0.01 11.74 -3.52
CA PHE A 577 -1.13 12.39 -4.20
C PHE A 577 -0.71 13.53 -5.12
N SER A 578 0.39 14.23 -4.83
CA SER A 578 0.89 15.31 -5.68
C SER A 578 1.89 14.84 -6.75
N GLY A 579 2.50 13.65 -6.59
CA GLY A 579 3.75 13.33 -7.28
C GLY A 579 4.92 14.18 -6.77
N GLY A 580 6.14 13.84 -7.18
CA GLY A 580 7.37 14.52 -6.78
C GLY A 580 8.39 13.58 -6.12
N SER A 581 9.40 14.18 -5.51
CA SER A 581 10.42 13.49 -4.73
C SER A 581 10.55 14.04 -3.32
N VAL A 582 10.83 13.15 -2.37
CA VAL A 582 11.16 13.45 -0.98
C VAL A 582 12.47 12.73 -0.64
N VAL A 583 13.45 13.51 -0.19
CA VAL A 583 14.77 13.02 0.19
C VAL A 583 15.05 13.40 1.63
N GLU A 584 15.40 12.41 2.45
CA GLU A 584 15.92 12.63 3.79
C GLU A 584 17.45 12.59 3.74
N LEU A 585 18.06 13.74 4.00
CA LEU A 585 19.50 13.93 4.05
C LEU A 585 19.97 13.93 5.50
N SER A 586 21.17 13.43 5.72
CA SER A 586 21.85 13.52 7.01
C SER A 586 23.28 14.01 6.83
N ALA A 587 23.63 15.14 7.44
CA ALA A 587 24.97 15.70 7.34
C ALA A 587 26.01 14.69 7.85
N ARG A 588 27.09 14.44 7.08
CA ARG A 588 28.19 13.55 7.49
C ARG A 588 28.96 14.09 8.69
N GLN A 589 28.99 15.42 8.85
CA GLN A 589 29.62 16.12 9.99
C GLN A 589 28.77 17.33 10.38
N GLY A 590 28.74 17.67 11.67
CA GLY A 590 28.02 18.86 12.16
C GLY A 590 26.49 18.79 12.06
N ALA A 591 25.85 19.93 12.25
CA ALA A 591 24.42 20.12 11.95
C ALA A 591 24.26 20.40 10.45
N ALA A 592 23.14 19.97 9.87
CA ALA A 592 22.82 20.31 8.50
C ALA A 592 22.39 21.78 8.43
N ASP A 593 22.75 22.46 7.33
CA ASP A 593 22.33 23.84 7.06
C ASP A 593 21.24 23.84 5.98
N PRO A 594 19.95 24.01 6.35
CA PRO A 594 18.84 23.99 5.41
C PRO A 594 18.92 25.11 4.37
N ASP A 595 19.48 26.27 4.73
CA ASP A 595 19.54 27.45 3.87
C ASP A 595 20.63 27.27 2.80
N ASP A 596 21.79 26.69 3.17
CA ASP A 596 22.83 26.28 2.22
C ASP A 596 22.31 25.24 1.23
N ILE A 597 21.63 24.20 1.72
CA ILE A 597 21.03 23.16 0.87
C ILE A 597 20.03 23.80 -0.10
N ALA A 598 19.15 24.68 0.37
CA ALA A 598 18.17 25.34 -0.49
C ALA A 598 18.86 26.19 -1.58
N ALA A 599 19.88 26.98 -1.22
CA ALA A 599 20.61 27.83 -2.15
C ALA A 599 21.33 27.03 -3.26
N ARG A 600 21.97 25.91 -2.92
CA ARG A 600 22.63 25.05 -3.91
C ARG A 600 21.62 24.42 -4.87
N LEU A 601 20.46 23.99 -4.35
CA LEU A 601 19.42 23.34 -5.14
C LEU A 601 18.64 24.29 -6.05
N GLU A 602 18.48 25.56 -5.66
CA GLU A 602 17.88 26.59 -6.52
C GLU A 602 18.68 26.78 -7.83
N GLY A 603 20.00 26.63 -7.78
CA GLY A 603 20.90 26.75 -8.94
C GLY A 603 20.74 25.64 -9.99
N LEU A 604 20.11 24.51 -9.63
CA LEU A 604 19.99 23.33 -10.49
C LEU A 604 18.71 23.34 -11.36
N ASN A 605 17.82 24.32 -11.18
CA ASN A 605 16.54 24.43 -11.90
C ASN A 605 15.65 23.18 -11.79
N ILE A 606 15.68 22.49 -10.65
CA ILE A 606 15.03 21.18 -10.45
C ILE A 606 13.57 21.23 -9.98
N GLY A 607 12.99 22.42 -9.77
CA GLY A 607 11.61 22.55 -9.32
C GLY A 607 11.42 23.53 -8.18
N ASP A 608 10.23 23.49 -7.58
CA ASP A 608 9.97 24.15 -6.30
C ASP A 608 10.50 23.25 -5.18
N VAL A 609 11.60 23.68 -4.56
CA VAL A 609 12.33 22.93 -3.54
C VAL A 609 11.95 23.47 -2.17
N THR A 610 11.50 22.57 -1.30
CA THR A 610 11.23 22.90 0.10
C THR A 610 12.17 22.11 0.99
N VAL A 611 12.94 22.81 1.81
CA VAL A 611 13.91 22.23 2.74
C VAL A 611 13.41 22.45 4.16
N ARG A 612 13.30 21.39 4.96
CA ARG A 612 12.82 21.47 6.35
C ARG A 612 13.72 20.68 7.30
N PRO A 613 14.16 21.28 8.42
CA PRO A 613 14.91 20.53 9.43
C PRO A 613 14.02 19.48 10.11
N LEU A 614 14.62 18.36 10.49
CA LEU A 614 13.97 17.31 11.28
C LEU A 614 14.32 17.46 12.77
N SER A 615 13.77 16.56 13.61
CA SER A 615 14.00 16.61 15.06
C SER A 615 15.47 16.39 15.44
N ASN A 616 16.25 15.71 14.59
CA ASN A 616 17.69 15.60 14.74
C ASN A 616 18.35 16.75 13.97
N PRO A 617 19.23 17.56 14.60
CA PRO A 617 19.90 18.69 13.94
C PRO A 617 20.75 18.31 12.72
N ARG A 618 21.10 17.03 12.56
CA ARG A 618 21.85 16.53 11.40
C ARG A 618 20.96 16.20 10.21
N ASP A 619 19.65 16.04 10.44
CA ASP A 619 18.74 15.46 9.47
C ASP A 619 17.82 16.54 8.89
N VAL A 620 17.70 16.54 7.56
CA VAL A 620 16.92 17.51 6.80
C VAL A 620 16.07 16.77 5.78
N LEU A 621 14.82 17.21 5.65
CA LEU A 621 13.89 16.73 4.64
C LEU A 621 13.88 17.73 3.48
N VAL A 622 14.30 17.27 2.31
CA VAL A 622 14.19 18.00 1.04
C VAL A 622 13.01 17.42 0.28
N ARG A 623 12.13 18.28 -0.21
CA ARG A 623 11.00 17.89 -1.06
C ARG A 623 11.01 18.73 -2.32
N VAL A 624 10.88 18.06 -3.45
CA VAL A 624 10.76 18.66 -4.78
C VAL A 624 9.40 18.29 -5.36
N GLN A 625 8.62 19.28 -5.79
CA GLN A 625 7.34 19.05 -6.44
C GLN A 625 7.53 18.68 -7.92
N SER A 626 6.67 17.79 -8.42
CA SER A 626 6.60 17.43 -9.83
C SER A 626 6.28 18.65 -10.70
N ARG A 627 7.06 18.88 -11.76
CA ARG A 627 6.88 20.02 -12.69
C ARG A 627 6.65 19.60 -14.14
N ASP A 628 7.06 18.40 -14.54
CA ASP A 628 7.16 18.02 -15.95
C ASP A 628 6.38 16.75 -16.30
N SER A 629 5.73 16.79 -17.46
CA SER A 629 5.12 15.64 -18.11
C SER A 629 6.14 14.94 -19.02
N GLY A 630 7.14 14.29 -18.44
CA GLY A 630 8.11 13.44 -19.14
C GLY A 630 8.25 12.08 -18.46
N ASP A 631 8.46 11.00 -19.23
CA ASP A 631 8.80 9.71 -18.64
C ASP A 631 10.14 9.85 -17.88
N ASN A 632 10.17 9.43 -16.62
CA ASN A 632 11.28 9.59 -15.67
C ASN A 632 11.64 11.03 -15.24
N ALA A 633 10.85 12.06 -15.57
CA ALA A 633 11.15 13.44 -15.18
C ALA A 633 11.33 13.63 -13.65
N GLU A 634 10.60 12.86 -12.85
CA GLU A 634 10.69 12.90 -11.38
C GLU A 634 12.00 12.34 -10.82
N GLN A 635 12.76 11.61 -11.63
CA GLN A 635 14.05 11.02 -11.24
C GLN A 635 15.19 12.03 -11.40
N THR A 636 15.08 12.95 -12.36
CA THR A 636 16.12 13.94 -12.67
C THR A 636 16.49 14.82 -11.46
N PRO A 637 15.53 15.35 -10.66
CA PRO A 637 15.87 16.10 -9.46
C PRO A 637 16.73 15.32 -8.48
N VAL A 638 16.46 14.02 -8.30
CA VAL A 638 17.21 13.19 -7.35
C VAL A 638 18.65 12.96 -7.83
N ILE A 639 18.83 12.70 -9.12
CA ILE A 639 20.16 12.51 -9.72
C ILE A 639 20.99 13.79 -9.57
N LEU A 640 20.40 14.96 -9.87
CA LEU A 640 21.07 16.25 -9.72
C LEU A 640 21.37 16.59 -8.26
N MET A 641 20.43 16.33 -7.34
CA MET A 641 20.65 16.49 -5.90
C MET A 641 21.80 15.61 -5.41
N ARG A 642 21.89 14.37 -5.89
CA ARG A 642 22.96 13.44 -5.52
C ARG A 642 24.31 13.95 -6.00
N GLY A 643 24.40 14.38 -7.26
CA GLY A 643 25.62 14.95 -7.82
C GLY A 643 26.15 16.16 -7.05
N GLU A 644 25.27 16.97 -6.46
CA GLU A 644 25.65 18.16 -5.69
C GLU A 644 25.92 17.89 -4.20
N LEU A 645 25.19 16.95 -3.57
CA LEU A 645 25.13 16.84 -2.10
C LEU A 645 25.73 15.57 -1.51
N GLU A 646 26.02 14.52 -2.30
CA GLU A 646 26.40 13.19 -1.78
C GLU A 646 27.75 13.17 -1.03
N ASP A 647 28.65 14.11 -1.34
CA ASP A 647 29.93 14.26 -0.68
C ASP A 647 29.79 14.73 0.79
N GLU A 648 28.84 15.61 1.08
CA GLU A 648 28.63 16.20 2.41
C GLU A 648 27.48 15.51 3.18
N TYR A 649 26.52 14.92 2.48
CA TYR A 649 25.29 14.39 3.04
C TYR A 649 25.08 12.91 2.70
N LEU A 650 24.53 12.17 3.66
CA LEU A 650 24.06 10.80 3.47
C LEU A 650 22.57 10.81 3.09
N PHE A 651 22.24 10.18 1.97
CA PHE A 651 20.87 9.96 1.52
C PHE A 651 20.26 8.81 2.33
N ARG A 652 19.52 9.15 3.38
CA ARG A 652 18.90 8.17 4.28
C ARG A 652 17.62 7.59 3.73
N ARG A 653 16.83 8.39 3.02
CA ARG A 653 15.58 7.97 2.39
C ARG A 653 15.39 8.75 1.09
N VAL A 654 14.98 8.06 0.04
CA VAL A 654 14.59 8.66 -1.23
C VAL A 654 13.27 8.05 -1.63
N ASP A 655 12.23 8.86 -1.65
CA ASP A 655 10.93 8.47 -2.18
C ASP A 655 10.63 9.32 -3.42
N VAL A 656 10.37 8.69 -4.56
CA VAL A 656 9.97 9.33 -5.81
C VAL A 656 8.68 8.70 -6.29
N VAL A 657 7.69 9.52 -6.63
CA VAL A 657 6.40 9.05 -7.13
C VAL A 657 6.03 9.83 -8.37
N ALA A 658 5.87 9.13 -9.50
CA ALA A 658 5.42 9.73 -10.74
C ALA A 658 3.93 10.13 -10.67
N PRO A 659 3.50 11.18 -11.40
CA PRO A 659 2.10 11.63 -11.43
C PRO A 659 1.08 10.53 -11.75
N VAL A 660 1.42 9.61 -12.66
CA VAL A 660 0.54 8.47 -13.00
C VAL A 660 0.34 7.47 -11.85
N VAL A 661 1.30 7.41 -10.93
CA VAL A 661 1.19 6.60 -9.72
C VAL A 661 0.39 7.36 -8.68
N SER A 662 0.64 8.65 -8.49
CA SER A 662 -0.09 9.46 -7.51
C SER A 662 -1.58 9.60 -7.84
N GLU A 663 -1.95 9.75 -9.12
CA GLU A 663 -3.35 9.75 -9.56
C GLU A 663 -4.04 8.40 -9.26
N SER A 664 -3.34 7.29 -9.53
CA SER A 664 -3.83 5.95 -9.23
C SER A 664 -3.97 5.71 -7.72
N LEU A 665 -3.05 6.23 -6.91
CA LEU A 665 -3.09 6.15 -5.45
C LEU A 665 -4.23 7.01 -4.88
N ALA A 666 -4.40 8.24 -5.37
CA ALA A 666 -5.48 9.16 -4.98
C ALA A 666 -6.87 8.58 -5.28
N SER A 667 -7.07 8.08 -6.50
CA SER A 667 -8.33 7.44 -6.90
C SER A 667 -8.62 6.17 -6.11
N SER A 668 -7.60 5.33 -5.87
CA SER A 668 -7.74 4.13 -5.03
C SER A 668 -8.08 4.48 -3.58
N ALA A 669 -7.43 5.51 -3.01
CA ALA A 669 -7.70 6.02 -1.67
C ALA A 669 -9.14 6.53 -1.53
N ALA A 670 -9.60 7.34 -2.48
CA ALA A 670 -10.97 7.86 -2.51
C ALA A 670 -12.01 6.74 -2.63
N LEU A 671 -11.81 5.81 -3.57
CA LEU A 671 -12.70 4.67 -3.78
C LEU A 671 -12.74 3.75 -2.56
N GLY A 672 -11.59 3.48 -1.92
CA GLY A 672 -11.58 2.66 -0.71
C GLY A 672 -12.23 3.32 0.48
N LEU A 673 -12.03 4.63 0.67
CA LEU A 673 -12.74 5.37 1.72
C LEU A 673 -14.25 5.31 1.51
N ALA A 674 -14.72 5.52 0.27
CA ALA A 674 -16.12 5.38 -0.08
C ALA A 674 -16.64 3.94 0.14
N ALA A 675 -15.86 2.93 -0.27
CA ALA A 675 -16.20 1.53 -0.08
C ALA A 675 -16.26 1.12 1.41
N ALA A 676 -15.36 1.64 2.25
CA ALA A 676 -15.40 1.43 3.70
C ALA A 676 -16.67 2.02 4.30
N VAL A 677 -16.98 3.29 4.00
CA VAL A 677 -18.20 3.96 4.49
C VAL A 677 -19.45 3.23 4.02
N ALA A 678 -19.51 2.83 2.74
CA ALA A 678 -20.63 2.08 2.18
C ALA A 678 -20.78 0.68 2.81
N GLY A 679 -19.68 -0.06 2.98
CA GLY A 679 -19.67 -1.37 3.61
C GLY A 679 -20.11 -1.29 5.07
N ILE A 680 -19.60 -0.31 5.81
CA ILE A 680 -20.02 -0.01 7.18
C ILE A 680 -21.50 0.33 7.25
N ALA A 681 -21.98 1.21 6.37
CA ALA A 681 -23.39 1.58 6.29
C ALA A 681 -24.29 0.37 6.04
N ALA A 682 -23.91 -0.50 5.10
CA ALA A 682 -24.63 -1.73 4.80
C ALA A 682 -24.65 -2.69 6.00
N TYR A 683 -23.52 -2.85 6.69
CA TYR A 683 -23.45 -3.66 7.91
C TYR A 683 -24.35 -3.12 9.02
N VAL A 684 -24.27 -1.82 9.32
CA VAL A 684 -25.09 -1.17 10.35
C VAL A 684 -26.57 -1.25 9.98
N TRP A 685 -26.92 -1.06 8.71
CA TRP A 685 -28.29 -1.20 8.24
C TRP A 685 -28.82 -2.63 8.39
N MET A 686 -28.03 -3.65 8.06
CA MET A 686 -28.44 -5.04 8.26
C MET A 686 -28.59 -5.39 9.76
N ARG A 687 -27.70 -4.86 10.61
CA ARG A 687 -27.65 -5.17 12.05
C ARG A 687 -28.69 -4.40 12.87
N PHE A 688 -29.05 -3.20 12.44
CA PHE A 688 -29.97 -2.26 13.09
C PHE A 688 -31.11 -1.83 12.14
N ALA A 689 -31.79 -0.73 12.44
CA ALA A 689 -32.73 -0.11 11.49
C ALA A 689 -32.02 0.99 10.69
N TRP A 690 -32.54 1.36 9.53
CA TRP A 690 -31.91 2.34 8.64
C TRP A 690 -31.62 3.69 9.33
N GLN A 691 -32.42 4.09 10.33
CA GLN A 691 -32.19 5.32 11.10
C GLN A 691 -30.85 5.29 11.87
N PHE A 692 -30.47 4.12 12.38
CA PHE A 692 -29.17 3.93 13.03
C PHE A 692 -28.03 3.99 12.01
N ALA A 693 -28.23 3.42 10.81
CA ALA A 693 -27.22 3.50 9.75
C ALA A 693 -26.95 4.96 9.34
N VAL A 694 -27.99 5.76 9.12
CA VAL A 694 -27.85 7.19 8.78
C VAL A 694 -27.19 7.97 9.92
N GLY A 695 -27.60 7.73 11.17
CA GLY A 695 -26.99 8.36 12.34
C GLY A 695 -25.49 8.05 12.48
N ALA A 696 -25.10 6.79 12.26
CA ALA A 696 -23.71 6.37 12.28
C ALA A 696 -22.89 7.01 11.15
N ILE A 697 -23.43 7.10 9.93
CA ILE A 697 -22.74 7.74 8.80
C ILE A 697 -22.47 9.22 9.08
N ILE A 698 -23.46 9.94 9.63
CA ILE A 698 -23.28 11.37 9.95
C ILE A 698 -22.23 11.55 11.05
N ALA A 699 -22.21 10.70 12.08
CA ALA A 699 -21.19 10.73 13.12
C ALA A 699 -19.79 10.45 12.55
N ILE A 700 -19.67 9.45 11.69
CA ILE A 700 -18.41 9.15 10.97
C ILE A 700 -17.96 10.33 10.12
N LEU A 701 -18.88 10.92 9.34
CA LEU A 701 -18.55 12.05 8.48
C LEU A 701 -18.07 13.25 9.29
N HIS A 702 -18.71 13.54 10.42
CA HIS A 702 -18.25 14.55 11.37
C HIS A 702 -16.81 14.29 11.83
N ASP A 703 -16.49 13.06 12.25
CA ASP A 703 -15.16 12.73 12.77
C ASP A 703 -14.09 12.85 11.69
N VAL A 704 -14.41 12.43 10.46
CA VAL A 704 -13.54 12.57 9.29
C VAL A 704 -13.33 14.05 8.94
N ILE A 705 -14.39 14.87 8.92
CA ILE A 705 -14.29 16.30 8.62
C ILE A 705 -13.40 17.02 9.63
N LEU A 706 -13.58 16.77 10.93
CA LEU A 706 -12.74 17.39 11.96
C LEU A 706 -11.29 16.91 11.87
N THR A 707 -11.06 15.64 11.55
CA THR A 707 -9.71 15.11 11.37
C THR A 707 -9.02 15.69 10.13
N ILE A 708 -9.75 15.88 9.02
CA ILE A 708 -9.24 16.60 7.83
C ILE A 708 -8.98 18.07 8.18
N GLY A 709 -9.85 18.70 8.98
CA GLY A 709 -9.64 20.04 9.52
C GLY A 709 -8.34 20.16 10.31
N LEU A 710 -7.97 19.14 11.10
CA LEU A 710 -6.68 19.09 11.79
C LEU A 710 -5.52 19.07 10.80
N PHE A 711 -5.57 18.26 9.74
CA PHE A 711 -4.51 18.24 8.71
C PHE A 711 -4.32 19.64 8.10
N THR A 712 -5.42 20.29 7.71
CA THR A 712 -5.37 21.65 7.16
C THR A 712 -4.83 22.67 8.18
N LEU A 713 -5.26 22.59 9.44
CA LEU A 713 -4.86 23.54 10.49
C LEU A 713 -3.38 23.41 10.88
N THR A 714 -2.89 22.17 10.97
CA THR A 714 -1.52 21.88 11.43
C THR A 714 -0.49 21.88 10.30
N GLY A 715 -0.95 21.85 9.04
CA GLY A 715 -0.08 21.70 7.88
C GLY A 715 0.63 20.33 7.82
N LEU A 716 0.16 19.35 8.60
CA LEU A 716 0.66 17.97 8.53
C LEU A 716 0.45 17.42 7.12
N GLU A 717 1.43 16.68 6.64
CA GLU A 717 1.37 16.07 5.32
C GLU A 717 0.27 15.01 5.27
N PHE A 718 -0.60 15.14 4.27
CA PHE A 718 -1.64 14.16 3.97
C PHE A 718 -1.14 13.19 2.90
N ASN A 719 -0.77 11.98 3.30
CA ASN A 719 -0.25 10.90 2.45
C ASN A 719 -1.02 9.58 2.69
N MET A 720 -0.55 8.44 2.15
CA MET A 720 -1.22 7.15 2.34
C MET A 720 -1.31 6.71 3.81
N THR A 721 -0.37 7.15 4.67
CA THR A 721 -0.44 6.92 6.12
C THR A 721 -1.54 7.75 6.77
N GLY A 722 -1.79 8.97 6.27
CA GLY A 722 -2.94 9.79 6.67
C GLY A 722 -4.29 9.14 6.31
N VAL A 723 -4.40 8.54 5.12
CA VAL A 723 -5.58 7.76 4.73
C VAL A 723 -5.76 6.54 5.64
N ALA A 724 -4.66 5.88 6.01
CA ALA A 724 -4.69 4.77 6.96
C ALA A 724 -5.22 5.19 8.34
N ALA A 725 -4.80 6.34 8.84
CA ALA A 725 -5.31 6.91 10.08
C ALA A 725 -6.82 7.18 9.99
N LEU A 726 -7.29 7.82 8.91
CA LEU A 726 -8.72 8.09 8.70
C LEU A 726 -9.57 6.81 8.69
N LEU A 727 -9.18 5.80 7.92
CA LEU A 727 -9.91 4.53 7.86
C LEU A 727 -9.94 3.82 9.23
N THR A 728 -8.86 3.92 9.99
CA THR A 728 -8.79 3.35 11.34
C THR A 728 -9.68 4.12 12.32
N ILE A 729 -9.71 5.46 12.24
CA ILE A 729 -10.61 6.32 13.04
C ILE A 729 -12.07 5.99 12.74
N ILE A 730 -12.42 5.78 11.46
CA ILE A 730 -13.78 5.38 11.06
C ILE A 730 -14.18 4.05 11.71
N GLY A 731 -13.30 3.04 11.63
CA GLY A 731 -13.53 1.74 12.26
C GLY A 731 -13.68 1.83 13.78
N TYR A 732 -12.84 2.65 14.43
CA TYR A 732 -12.88 2.88 15.87
C TYR A 732 -14.14 3.65 16.31
N SER A 733 -14.47 4.76 15.66
CA SER A 733 -15.65 5.60 15.98
C SER A 733 -16.96 4.80 15.92
N LEU A 734 -17.05 3.91 14.93
CA LEU A 734 -18.22 3.07 14.79
C LEU A 734 -18.35 2.04 15.91
N ASN A 735 -17.24 1.53 16.46
CA ASN A 735 -17.27 0.60 17.59
C ASN A 735 -18.09 1.18 18.76
N ASP A 736 -17.72 2.36 19.26
CA ASP A 736 -18.42 2.99 20.39
C ASP A 736 -19.86 3.38 20.04
N THR A 737 -20.09 3.89 18.82
CA THR A 737 -21.43 4.22 18.33
C THR A 737 -22.37 3.01 18.35
N MET A 738 -21.88 1.85 17.92
CA MET A 738 -22.65 0.62 17.89
C MET A 738 -23.03 0.14 19.29
N VAL A 739 -22.11 0.25 20.25
CA VAL A 739 -22.35 -0.11 21.65
C VAL A 739 -23.47 0.74 22.25
N ILE A 740 -23.44 2.05 22.00
CA ILE A 740 -24.51 2.96 22.44
C ILE A 740 -25.83 2.60 21.75
N TYR A 741 -25.82 2.30 20.45
CA TYR A 741 -27.02 1.95 19.68
C TYR A 741 -27.67 0.64 20.14
N ASP A 742 -26.87 -0.40 20.39
CA ASP A 742 -27.38 -1.65 20.95
C ASP A 742 -27.99 -1.42 22.33
N ARG A 743 -27.34 -0.56 23.15
CA ARG A 743 -27.89 -0.21 24.46
C ARG A 743 -29.20 0.56 24.36
N VAL A 744 -29.28 1.60 23.51
CA VAL A 744 -30.53 2.34 23.25
C VAL A 744 -31.64 1.38 22.83
N ARG A 745 -31.37 0.48 21.88
CA ARG A 745 -32.34 -0.55 21.44
C ARG A 745 -32.79 -1.45 22.60
N SER A 746 -31.86 -1.87 23.46
CA SER A 746 -32.18 -2.71 24.63
C SER A 746 -33.06 -1.98 25.65
N VAL A 747 -32.82 -0.69 25.89
CA VAL A 747 -33.60 0.14 26.83
C VAL A 747 -35.00 0.38 26.27
N ILE A 748 -35.14 0.67 24.96
CA ILE A 748 -36.46 0.82 24.31
C ILE A 748 -37.29 -0.46 24.44
N ARG A 749 -36.68 -1.63 24.22
CA ARG A 749 -37.36 -2.93 24.36
C ARG A 749 -37.85 -3.19 25.78
N ARG A 750 -37.07 -2.75 26.78
CA ARG A 750 -37.39 -2.95 28.20
C ARG A 750 -38.39 -1.92 28.72
N PHE A 751 -38.34 -0.69 28.22
CA PHE A 751 -39.15 0.44 28.68
C PHE A 751 -39.78 1.20 27.49
N PRO A 752 -40.80 0.63 26.82
CA PRO A 752 -41.37 1.18 25.59
C PRO A 752 -42.07 2.54 25.77
N MET A 753 -42.45 2.89 27.00
CA MET A 753 -43.11 4.16 27.35
C MET A 753 -42.14 5.29 27.70
N MET A 754 -40.84 5.00 27.85
CA MET A 754 -39.84 5.99 28.28
C MET A 754 -39.59 7.02 27.15
N PRO A 755 -39.57 8.34 27.45
CA PRO A 755 -39.23 9.37 26.46
C PRO A 755 -37.85 9.15 25.85
N LEU A 756 -37.72 9.31 24.53
CA LEU A 756 -36.48 9.02 23.80
C LEU A 756 -35.23 9.75 24.35
N PRO A 757 -35.30 11.03 24.78
CA PRO A 757 -34.15 11.67 25.41
C PRO A 757 -33.68 10.96 26.69
N ILE A 758 -34.62 10.49 27.51
CA ILE A 758 -34.31 9.77 28.77
C ILE A 758 -33.77 8.38 28.47
N VAL A 759 -34.29 7.71 27.44
CA VAL A 759 -33.76 6.43 26.94
C VAL A 759 -32.30 6.59 26.54
N ILE A 760 -31.97 7.62 25.77
CA ILE A 760 -30.60 7.87 25.29
C ILE A 760 -29.69 8.22 26.46
N ASP A 761 -30.09 9.12 27.36
CA ASP A 761 -29.33 9.44 28.57
C ASP A 761 -29.06 8.17 29.41
N THR A 762 -30.08 7.34 29.60
CA THR A 762 -29.94 6.08 30.35
C THR A 762 -28.98 5.12 29.67
N ALA A 763 -29.05 5.00 28.34
CA ALA A 763 -28.17 4.14 27.57
C ALA A 763 -26.72 4.61 27.65
N ILE A 764 -26.46 5.91 27.44
CA ILE A 764 -25.12 6.50 27.50
C ILE A 764 -24.53 6.35 28.90
N ASN A 765 -25.25 6.69 29.98
CA ASN A 765 -24.72 6.53 31.34
C ASN A 765 -24.34 5.06 31.64
N GLN A 766 -25.10 4.10 31.11
CA GLN A 766 -24.83 2.67 31.30
C GLN A 766 -23.61 2.17 30.50
N THR A 767 -23.26 2.82 29.40
CA THR A 767 -22.09 2.45 28.58
C THR A 767 -20.87 3.33 28.82
N LEU A 768 -21.02 4.46 29.53
CA LEU A 768 -20.00 5.49 29.71
C LEU A 768 -18.69 4.95 30.28
N SER A 769 -18.76 4.07 31.29
CA SER A 769 -17.55 3.48 31.89
C SER A 769 -16.73 2.68 30.88
N ARG A 770 -17.42 1.95 29.98
CA ARG A 770 -16.75 1.21 28.91
C ARG A 770 -16.14 2.18 27.92
N THR A 771 -16.94 3.06 27.33
CA THR A 771 -16.51 4.01 26.29
C THR A 771 -15.33 4.89 26.73
N LEU A 772 -15.35 5.40 27.96
CA LEU A 772 -14.23 6.21 28.46
C LEU A 772 -12.98 5.38 28.72
N LEU A 773 -13.12 4.16 29.20
CA LEU A 773 -11.98 3.32 29.51
C LEU A 773 -11.32 2.77 28.23
N THR A 774 -12.10 2.39 27.23
CA THR A 774 -11.61 1.94 25.91
C THR A 774 -10.87 3.07 25.20
N ALA A 775 -11.44 4.28 25.24
CA ALA A 775 -10.77 5.48 24.77
C ALA A 775 -9.47 5.73 25.56
N ALA A 776 -9.51 5.65 26.90
CA ALA A 776 -8.33 5.90 27.72
C ALA A 776 -7.17 4.93 27.44
N THR A 777 -7.43 3.62 27.33
CA THR A 777 -6.36 2.65 27.03
C THR A 777 -5.78 2.87 25.64
N THR A 778 -6.63 3.17 24.65
CA THR A 778 -6.18 3.42 23.27
C THR A 778 -5.41 4.73 23.16
N LEU A 779 -5.87 5.79 23.83
CA LEU A 779 -5.19 7.08 23.89
C LEU A 779 -3.86 6.99 24.64
N LEU A 780 -3.73 6.14 25.67
CA LEU A 780 -2.44 5.90 26.35
C LEU A 780 -1.42 5.23 25.42
N ALA A 781 -1.85 4.25 24.61
CA ALA A 781 -0.98 3.64 23.61
C ALA A 781 -0.52 4.67 22.55
N LEU A 782 -1.46 5.47 22.05
CA LEU A 782 -1.18 6.51 21.07
C LEU A 782 -0.32 7.63 21.64
N LEU A 783 -0.49 7.99 22.91
CA LEU A 783 0.36 8.97 23.59
C LEU A 783 1.80 8.45 23.70
N ALA A 784 1.99 7.19 24.07
CA ALA A 784 3.32 6.58 24.09
C ALA A 784 3.97 6.61 22.69
N LEU A 785 3.21 6.30 21.63
CA LEU A 785 3.67 6.41 20.24
C LEU A 785 3.97 7.86 19.84
N ALA A 786 3.15 8.83 20.22
CA ALA A 786 3.32 10.24 19.87
C ALA A 786 4.54 10.87 20.56
N VAL A 787 4.88 10.39 21.76
CA VAL A 787 6.03 10.87 22.53
C VAL A 787 7.33 10.13 22.16
N PHE A 788 7.27 8.81 21.99
CA PHE A 788 8.47 7.97 21.85
C PHE A 788 8.62 7.27 20.49
N GLY A 789 7.62 7.31 19.60
CA GLY A 789 7.61 6.53 18.35
C GLY A 789 8.44 7.08 17.18
N GLY A 790 9.18 8.18 17.40
CA GLY A 790 10.07 8.78 16.40
C GLY A 790 9.37 9.58 15.29
N PRO A 791 10.13 10.26 14.41
CA PRO A 791 9.58 11.21 13.42
C PRO A 791 8.65 10.60 12.39
N LEU A 792 8.89 9.34 11.96
CA LEU A 792 8.07 8.69 10.93
C LEU A 792 6.65 8.34 11.41
N ILE A 793 6.50 7.93 12.68
CA ILE A 793 5.22 7.44 13.22
C ILE A 793 4.47 8.54 14.02
N ARG A 794 5.18 9.56 14.51
CA ARG A 794 4.58 10.62 15.32
C ARG A 794 3.41 11.35 14.64
N PRO A 795 3.46 11.77 13.36
CA PRO A 795 2.32 12.39 12.68
C PRO A 795 1.09 11.49 12.68
N PHE A 796 1.28 10.20 12.38
CA PHE A 796 0.22 9.19 12.43
C PHE A 796 -0.39 9.07 13.83
N ALA A 797 0.45 8.97 14.87
CA ALA A 797 0.00 8.85 16.25
C ALA A 797 -0.80 10.09 16.72
N LEU A 798 -0.37 11.30 16.34
CA LEU A 798 -1.07 12.55 16.68
C LEU A 798 -2.46 12.64 16.02
N VAL A 799 -2.54 12.31 14.73
CA VAL A 799 -3.81 12.29 13.99
C VAL A 799 -4.77 11.26 14.60
N MET A 800 -4.28 10.05 14.88
CA MET A 800 -5.06 9.01 15.56
C MET A 800 -5.50 9.44 16.96
N PHE A 801 -4.63 10.09 17.75
CA PHE A 801 -4.95 10.57 19.09
C PHE A 801 -6.10 11.58 19.06
N PHE A 802 -6.01 12.57 18.16
CA PHE A 802 -7.08 13.54 17.95
C PHE A 802 -8.36 12.87 17.46
N GLY A 803 -8.26 12.03 16.42
CA GLY A 803 -9.40 11.36 15.82
C GLY A 803 -10.17 10.46 16.79
N ILE A 804 -9.47 9.69 17.62
CA ILE A 804 -10.09 8.85 18.67
C ILE A 804 -10.74 9.71 19.76
N THR A 805 -10.12 10.84 20.11
CA THR A 805 -10.73 11.79 21.07
C THR A 805 -12.04 12.36 20.53
N VAL A 806 -12.04 12.80 19.27
CA VAL A 806 -13.23 13.29 18.56
C VAL A 806 -14.29 12.20 18.45
N ALA A 807 -13.90 10.99 18.03
CA ALA A 807 -14.79 9.84 17.88
C ALA A 807 -15.48 9.46 19.20
N THR A 808 -14.73 9.43 20.30
CA THR A 808 -15.27 9.17 21.64
C THR A 808 -16.33 10.21 22.00
N PHE A 809 -16.06 11.48 21.73
CA PHE A 809 -16.99 12.59 22.00
C PHE A 809 -18.23 12.53 21.08
N SER A 810 -18.03 12.21 19.80
CA SER A 810 -19.05 12.09 18.77
C SER A 810 -20.02 10.94 19.03
N SER A 811 -19.53 9.79 19.50
CA SER A 811 -20.38 8.65 19.88
C SER A 811 -21.41 9.02 20.96
N ILE A 812 -21.02 9.89 21.91
CA ILE A 812 -21.86 10.35 23.02
C ILE A 812 -22.80 11.47 22.57
N TYR A 813 -22.28 12.50 21.90
CA TYR A 813 -22.98 13.76 21.66
C TYR A 813 -23.51 13.98 20.23
N VAL A 814 -23.12 13.15 19.27
CA VAL A 814 -23.59 13.22 17.88
C VAL A 814 -24.50 12.03 17.58
N ALA A 815 -23.99 10.82 17.76
CA ALA A 815 -24.70 9.60 17.34
C ALA A 815 -26.03 9.40 18.09
N GLY A 816 -26.07 9.65 19.40
CA GLY A 816 -27.28 9.55 20.23
C GLY A 816 -28.36 10.57 19.84
N PRO A 817 -28.09 11.89 19.88
CA PRO A 817 -29.05 12.92 19.52
C PRO A 817 -29.63 12.81 18.10
N LEU A 818 -28.85 12.34 17.12
CA LEU A 818 -29.34 12.13 15.74
C LEU A 818 -30.52 11.16 15.67
N LEU A 819 -30.60 10.17 16.56
CA LEU A 819 -31.75 9.26 16.63
C LEU A 819 -33.06 9.97 17.01
N ILE A 820 -32.98 11.12 17.71
CA ILE A 820 -34.13 11.96 18.04
C ILE A 820 -34.64 12.68 16.80
N LEU A 821 -33.73 13.19 15.96
CA LEU A 821 -34.05 13.93 14.73
C LEU A 821 -34.81 13.05 13.74
N PHE A 822 -34.38 11.79 13.56
CA PHE A 822 -35.01 10.83 12.65
C PHE A 822 -36.28 10.17 13.21
N ARG A 823 -36.84 10.70 14.31
CA ARG A 823 -38.09 10.24 14.94
C ARG A 823 -38.19 8.72 15.02
N LEU A 824 -37.22 8.07 15.68
CA LEU A 824 -37.19 6.62 15.86
C LEU A 824 -38.59 6.12 16.28
N THR A 825 -39.30 5.51 15.34
CA THR A 825 -40.75 5.32 15.48
C THR A 825 -40.98 4.31 16.59
N ARG A 826 -41.66 4.71 17.67
CA ARG A 826 -42.10 3.78 18.72
C ARG A 826 -42.86 2.66 18.03
N MET A 827 -42.48 1.40 18.29
CA MET A 827 -43.23 0.24 17.79
C MET A 827 -44.73 0.50 18.02
N ARG A 828 -45.44 0.48 16.89
CA ARG A 828 -46.87 0.62 16.65
C ARG A 828 -47.74 0.32 17.89
N ARG A 829 -48.62 1.26 18.26
CA ARG A 829 -49.79 1.03 19.12
C ARG A 829 -50.47 -0.28 18.73
N ALA A 830 -50.37 -1.30 19.57
CA ALA A 830 -51.30 -2.41 19.60
C ALA A 830 -52.34 -2.11 20.68
N GLY A 831 -53.60 -1.93 20.25
CA GLY A 831 -54.79 -1.97 21.11
C GLY A 831 -55.03 -0.75 21.99
N ARG A 832 -55.66 0.31 21.44
CA ARG A 832 -56.72 0.98 22.20
C ARG A 832 -57.98 0.13 21.97
N PRO A 833 -58.66 -0.39 22.99
CA PRO A 833 -60.00 -0.91 22.77
C PRO A 833 -60.88 0.26 22.37
N GLU A 834 -61.69 0.04 21.34
CA GLU A 834 -62.77 0.94 20.95
C GLU A 834 -63.63 1.22 22.18
N SER A 835 -64.00 2.49 22.32
CA SER A 835 -65.06 2.95 23.21
C SER A 835 -66.35 2.23 22.84
N GLY A 836 -66.66 1.15 23.56
CA GLY A 836 -67.96 0.50 23.50
C GLY A 836 -69.02 1.42 24.08
N GLU A 837 -69.98 1.78 23.24
CA GLU A 837 -71.29 2.29 23.64
C GLU A 837 -71.90 1.41 24.72
N VAL A 838 -72.38 2.05 25.78
CA VAL A 838 -73.20 1.45 26.82
C VAL A 838 -74.62 1.30 26.28
N ALA A 839 -75.09 0.07 26.10
CA ALA A 839 -76.52 -0.23 26.00
C ALA A 839 -77.06 -0.63 27.40
N PRO A 840 -78.26 -0.18 27.80
CA PRO A 840 -78.79 -0.42 29.14
C PRO A 840 -79.39 -1.82 29.26
N GLY A 841 -79.32 -2.37 30.48
CA GLY A 841 -79.64 -3.75 30.77
C GLY A 841 -81.13 -4.10 30.73
N GLU A 842 -81.37 -5.41 30.73
CA GLU A 842 -82.65 -6.02 31.08
C GLU A 842 -82.44 -7.36 31.79
N ASN A 843 -83.41 -7.69 32.62
CA ASN A 843 -83.35 -8.55 33.81
C ASN A 843 -83.31 -10.06 33.55
N SER A 844 -82.68 -10.78 34.51
CA SER A 844 -83.02 -12.05 35.21
C SER A 844 -84.06 -13.04 34.65
N PRO A 845 -84.06 -14.33 35.05
CA PRO A 845 -83.31 -14.96 36.16
C PRO A 845 -82.27 -16.02 35.77
#